data_AF-A0A132EWQ8-F1
#
_entry.id   AF-A0A132EWQ8-F1
#
_cell.length_a   1.000
_cell.length_b   1.000
_cell.length_c   1.000
_cell.angle_alpha   90.00
_cell.angle_beta   90.00
_cell.angle_gamma   90.00
#
_symmetry.space_group_name_H-M   'P 1'
#
loop_
_entity.id
_entity.type
_entity.pdbx_description
1 polymer ?
#
loop_
_entity_poly.entity_id
_entity_poly.type
_entity_poly.pdbx_seq_one_letter_code
_entity_poly.pdbx_strand_id
1 'polypeptide(L)'
;MSKPILYLLAGNGSAADWWDDALPHFRHYRPMPLELPGFGDHPEPPCEDLDAYAQALLDATEAGHAIVAVGVNALLVLHALQRRPGHFSRSVLLSPVGAFLWQRHLPKLMTPRPLRHAIHWLLSHHPALFARKFSHRTWTRAQYRRMGAGYARCRAFVPHWDLVRADTALNLLEWVTDRIELVWGDRDRLLGIRQAAAWSAILARADLTITLQAGWGHYPWIDAPAEFAAWLEAGDAGFVAHTKGGRLKLAAMAGLPVPPALSLNRADDPRLPGFLASQPDALWAIRSSSHGEDQADAANAGLHTTFLREPASQAPTRVAELLDGGLEEVVVQRFVTPVLSGIAFVRHLAVEVEWVQGHLEALADGHASPQRAILSRLGEPWQRGTFPTTRGLSARRLWDFLQQVLRVFHYVPGDVEWAWDGQQLWLLQYRPISSYGWHRHLTSANIAEILPPQPSRLVEYAQRRAAGSIPAIMARWDARVLQDNEPFTALYGGASYINNDLFLARLADWGVSAGNYSGEVGGATPPLRWRPLRLLRSLPVFWRMLRVARTRLPALERGLRRHDRELGELVARGADGQQLADWFTRFYVFVVQGNLCIAASLANSGGALWGRPPTVYGQLDDSPHRLPWETDPGTARPAHADLPLQAFPRWPWPVRLLHALGAPGMRGWYLQVREWYRDNLMRVFFRLHHAMPAADRDTWFAPHPDPRERGGSFWQDGSEGVEEAAGFMIYPGQTQGVLGRDILLEDTLDPGRHAQYQAARAVIARMGGRLSHGATLLRELRKPSAVLPRVDAGWVGREVRLCDGELTLVE
;
A
#
# COMPACT_ATOMS: atom_id res chain seq x y z
N MET A 1 1.10 42.56 -13.66
CA MET A 1 0.78 41.36 -12.85
C MET A 1 2.06 40.87 -12.19
N SER A 2 2.05 40.51 -10.90
CA SER A 2 3.20 39.92 -10.22
C SER A 2 3.52 38.56 -10.84
N LYS A 3 4.81 38.24 -11.01
CA LYS A 3 5.23 36.91 -11.50
C LYS A 3 4.71 35.81 -10.57
N PRO A 4 4.21 34.67 -11.09
CA PRO A 4 3.83 33.53 -10.25
C PRO A 4 5.03 33.02 -9.45
N ILE A 5 4.79 32.54 -8.23
CA ILE A 5 5.84 31.96 -7.39
C ILE A 5 6.16 30.54 -7.89
N LEU A 6 7.46 30.23 -7.89
CA LEU A 6 7.98 28.88 -8.10
C LEU A 6 8.85 28.49 -6.90
N TYR A 7 8.35 27.58 -6.08
CA TYR A 7 9.11 27.03 -4.97
C TYR A 7 10.19 26.08 -5.49
N LEU A 8 11.42 26.23 -5.00
CA LEU A 8 12.57 25.39 -5.39
C LEU A 8 13.07 24.61 -4.19
N LEU A 9 12.82 23.31 -4.17
CA LEU A 9 13.15 22.42 -3.05
C LEU A 9 14.22 21.40 -3.46
N ALA A 10 15.47 21.67 -3.11
CA ALA A 10 16.59 20.80 -3.47
C ALA A 10 16.60 19.49 -2.65
N GLY A 11 17.48 18.55 -3.02
CA GLY A 11 17.51 17.18 -2.47
C GLY A 11 18.22 17.01 -1.11
N ASN A 12 18.66 15.79 -0.81
CA ASN A 12 19.32 15.48 0.46
C ASN A 12 20.66 16.23 0.58
N GLY A 13 20.93 16.85 1.73
CA GLY A 13 22.15 17.64 1.95
C GLY A 13 22.11 19.06 1.38
N SER A 14 20.97 19.48 0.85
CA SER A 14 20.85 20.77 0.16
C SER A 14 20.66 21.96 1.10
N ALA A 15 20.93 23.13 0.53
CA ALA A 15 20.67 24.46 1.07
C ALA A 15 20.14 25.35 -0.08
N ALA A 16 19.51 26.47 0.27
CA ALA A 16 18.89 27.41 -0.68
C ALA A 16 19.90 27.93 -1.72
N ASP A 17 21.14 28.18 -1.30
CA ASP A 17 22.23 28.68 -2.15
C ASP A 17 22.57 27.71 -3.31
N TRP A 18 22.19 26.44 -3.26
CA TRP A 18 22.40 25.50 -4.37
C TRP A 18 21.70 25.92 -5.67
N TRP A 19 20.72 26.82 -5.59
CA TRP A 19 20.02 27.36 -6.75
C TRP A 19 20.65 28.64 -7.32
N ASP A 20 21.65 29.23 -6.66
CA ASP A 20 22.21 30.56 -7.00
C ASP A 20 22.61 30.69 -8.47
N ASP A 21 23.15 29.63 -9.08
CA ASP A 21 23.57 29.65 -10.47
C ASP A 21 22.37 29.70 -11.43
N ALA A 22 21.21 29.17 -11.02
CA ALA A 22 19.98 29.10 -11.82
C ALA A 22 19.04 30.30 -11.62
N LEU A 23 19.03 30.91 -10.42
CA LEU A 23 18.12 32.01 -10.08
C LEU A 23 18.12 33.18 -11.09
N PRO A 24 19.27 33.66 -11.62
CA PRO A 24 19.30 34.78 -12.57
C PRO A 24 18.65 34.47 -13.93
N HIS A 25 18.41 33.20 -14.24
CA HIS A 25 17.90 32.77 -15.55
C HIS A 25 16.37 32.67 -15.62
N PHE A 26 15.67 32.70 -14.48
CA PHE A 26 14.20 32.70 -14.45
C PHE A 26 13.62 34.05 -14.87
N ARG A 27 12.75 34.05 -15.88
CA ARG A 27 12.13 35.25 -16.46
C ARG A 27 10.64 35.31 -16.16
N HIS A 28 9.94 34.18 -16.19
CA HIS A 28 8.50 34.08 -16.00
C HIS A 28 8.10 33.85 -14.55
N TYR A 29 8.85 33.05 -13.80
CA TYR A 29 8.59 32.83 -12.37
C TYR A 29 9.34 33.81 -11.48
N ARG A 30 8.83 33.99 -10.26
CA ARG A 30 9.60 34.44 -9.10
C ARG A 30 10.10 33.19 -8.36
N PRO A 31 11.34 32.73 -8.60
CA PRO A 31 11.87 31.55 -7.93
C PRO A 31 12.09 31.82 -6.45
N MET A 32 11.68 30.88 -5.60
CA MET A 32 11.82 30.95 -4.14
C MET A 32 12.41 29.64 -3.62
N PRO A 33 13.75 29.59 -3.42
CA PRO A 33 14.39 28.48 -2.72
C PRO A 33 13.81 28.26 -1.32
N LEU A 34 13.56 27.00 -0.99
CA LEU A 34 13.04 26.57 0.31
C LEU A 34 14.08 25.76 1.08
N GLU A 35 14.07 25.92 2.40
CA GLU A 35 14.76 25.06 3.35
C GLU A 35 13.77 24.56 4.39
N LEU A 36 13.67 23.24 4.54
CA LEU A 36 12.83 22.62 5.56
C LEU A 36 13.61 22.50 6.89
N PRO A 37 12.94 22.23 8.03
CA PRO A 37 13.62 22.06 9.31
C PRO A 37 14.81 21.10 9.24
N GLY A 38 15.97 21.56 9.70
CA GLY A 38 17.24 20.82 9.64
C GLY A 38 17.99 20.85 8.30
N PHE A 39 17.47 21.52 7.27
CA PHE A 39 18.21 21.79 6.02
C PHE A 39 18.79 23.20 6.03
N GLY A 40 19.94 23.37 5.37
CA GLY A 40 20.63 24.65 5.26
C GLY A 40 20.69 25.46 6.55
N ASP A 41 20.25 26.71 6.47
CA ASP A 41 20.27 27.71 7.53
C ASP A 41 18.94 27.79 8.31
N HIS A 42 17.97 26.92 8.01
CA HIS A 42 16.71 26.86 8.75
C HIS A 42 16.97 26.66 10.26
N PRO A 43 16.35 27.45 11.16
CA PRO A 43 16.69 27.44 12.59
C PRO A 43 16.23 26.17 13.32
N GLU A 44 15.10 25.61 12.91
CA GLU A 44 14.50 24.44 13.59
C GLU A 44 15.29 23.14 13.37
N PRO A 45 15.27 22.19 14.33
CA PRO A 45 15.90 20.89 14.17
C PRO A 45 15.19 20.04 13.10
N PRO A 46 15.84 18.97 12.59
CA PRO A 46 15.20 18.01 11.70
C PRO A 46 13.87 17.48 12.26
N CYS A 47 12.84 17.41 11.42
CA CYS A 47 11.56 16.83 11.81
C CYS A 47 11.68 15.34 12.18
N GLU A 48 10.74 14.85 12.99
CA GLU A 48 10.78 13.49 13.54
C GLU A 48 10.40 12.40 12.52
N ASP A 49 9.59 12.72 11.50
CA ASP A 49 9.17 11.81 10.44
C ASP A 49 8.68 12.53 9.18
N LEU A 50 8.29 11.74 8.15
CA LEU A 50 7.84 12.25 6.86
C LEU A 50 6.55 13.08 6.97
N ASP A 51 5.64 12.72 7.87
CA ASP A 51 4.39 13.44 8.11
C ASP A 51 4.68 14.86 8.62
N ALA A 52 5.60 14.99 9.59
CA ALA A 52 6.01 16.29 10.12
C ALA A 52 6.73 17.14 9.06
N TYR A 53 7.56 16.54 8.20
CA TYR A 53 8.17 17.26 7.07
C TYR A 53 7.14 17.72 6.04
N ALA A 54 6.16 16.88 5.71
CA ALA A 54 5.08 17.25 4.80
C ALA A 54 4.27 18.44 5.36
N GLN A 55 3.99 18.44 6.67
CA GLN A 55 3.36 19.57 7.33
C GLN A 55 4.23 20.84 7.28
N ALA A 56 5.52 20.74 7.59
CA ALA A 56 6.43 21.88 7.53
C ALA A 56 6.51 22.49 6.12
N LEU A 57 6.51 21.65 5.07
CA LEU A 57 6.45 22.12 3.68
C LEU A 57 5.14 22.85 3.37
N LEU A 58 4.03 22.29 3.84
CA LEU A 58 2.71 22.86 3.69
C LEU A 58 2.57 24.21 4.42
N ASP A 59 3.19 24.38 5.58
CA ASP A 59 3.19 25.64 6.33
C ASP A 59 4.13 26.68 5.72
N ALA A 60 5.20 26.25 5.05
CA ALA A 60 6.16 27.11 4.37
C ALA A 60 5.71 27.57 2.96
N THR A 61 4.57 27.09 2.46
CA THR A 61 4.10 27.35 1.09
C THR A 61 2.64 27.77 1.03
N GLU A 62 2.33 28.67 0.09
CA GLU A 62 0.98 29.09 -0.22
C GLU A 62 0.39 28.22 -1.34
N ALA A 63 -0.93 27.97 -1.26
CA ALA A 63 -1.63 27.16 -2.24
C ALA A 63 -1.72 27.87 -3.61
N GLY A 64 -1.78 27.10 -4.70
CA GLY A 64 -1.94 27.61 -6.07
C GLY A 64 -0.65 28.02 -6.76
N HIS A 65 0.51 27.84 -6.12
CA HIS A 65 1.83 28.08 -6.72
C HIS A 65 2.51 26.79 -7.19
N ALA A 66 3.53 26.96 -8.05
CA ALA A 66 4.28 25.84 -8.60
C ALA A 66 5.42 25.41 -7.67
N ILE A 67 5.81 24.14 -7.72
CA ILE A 67 6.95 23.61 -6.98
C ILE A 67 7.82 22.72 -7.87
N VAL A 68 9.13 22.84 -7.71
CA VAL A 68 10.11 21.86 -8.17
C VAL A 68 10.79 21.23 -6.98
N ALA A 69 10.81 19.91 -6.92
CA ALA A 69 11.47 19.16 -5.86
C ALA A 69 12.35 18.04 -6.39
N VAL A 70 13.43 17.72 -5.68
CA VAL A 70 14.46 16.80 -6.16
C VAL A 70 14.72 15.66 -5.18
N GLY A 71 14.84 14.44 -5.71
CA GLY A 71 15.35 13.30 -4.94
C GLY A 71 14.47 12.96 -3.75
N VAL A 72 15.02 13.08 -2.54
CA VAL A 72 14.31 12.77 -1.30
C VAL A 72 13.19 13.76 -1.00
N ASN A 73 13.37 15.04 -1.34
CA ASN A 73 12.38 16.06 -1.03
C ASN A 73 11.22 16.05 -2.03
N ALA A 74 11.40 15.44 -3.21
CA ALA A 74 10.28 15.09 -4.09
C ALA A 74 9.29 14.14 -3.40
N LEU A 75 9.77 13.23 -2.55
CA LEU A 75 8.90 12.38 -1.74
C LEU A 75 8.08 13.21 -0.74
N LEU A 76 8.68 14.25 -0.14
CA LEU A 76 7.96 15.11 0.81
C LEU A 76 6.83 15.90 0.13
N VAL A 77 7.02 16.32 -1.13
CA VAL A 77 5.94 16.92 -1.94
C VAL A 77 4.80 15.93 -2.13
N LEU A 78 5.08 14.66 -2.43
CA LEU A 78 4.03 13.64 -2.58
C LEU A 78 3.24 13.41 -1.28
N HIS A 79 3.93 13.40 -0.12
CA HIS A 79 3.26 13.33 1.19
C HIS A 79 2.47 14.61 1.52
N ALA A 80 2.93 15.78 1.07
CA ALA A 80 2.19 17.03 1.20
C ALA A 80 0.91 17.03 0.35
N LEU A 81 0.97 16.54 -0.89
CA LEU A 81 -0.19 16.40 -1.78
C LEU A 81 -1.19 15.36 -1.26
N GLN A 82 -0.71 14.23 -0.72
CA GLN A 82 -1.56 13.27 -0.01
C GLN A 82 -2.28 13.90 1.20
N ARG A 83 -1.67 14.92 1.83
CA ARG A 83 -2.28 15.64 2.96
C ARG A 83 -3.24 16.74 2.55
N ARG A 84 -2.89 17.52 1.52
CA ARG A 84 -3.68 18.62 0.96
C ARG A 84 -3.64 18.52 -0.58
N PRO A 85 -4.54 17.72 -1.17
CA PRO A 85 -4.68 17.63 -2.62
C PRO A 85 -4.94 19.01 -3.23
N GLY A 86 -4.37 19.27 -4.40
CA GLY A 86 -4.50 20.53 -5.13
C GLY A 86 -3.70 21.70 -4.56
N HIS A 87 -2.83 21.48 -3.55
CA HIS A 87 -2.06 22.57 -2.94
C HIS A 87 -1.12 23.27 -3.92
N PHE A 88 -0.49 22.54 -4.84
CA PHE A 88 0.39 23.11 -5.86
C PHE A 88 -0.29 23.15 -7.23
N SER A 89 -0.19 24.27 -7.96
CA SER A 89 -0.74 24.39 -9.32
C SER A 89 0.06 23.60 -10.37
N ARG A 90 1.33 23.30 -10.07
CA ARG A 90 2.21 22.46 -10.88
C ARG A 90 3.28 21.83 -9.99
N SER A 91 3.44 20.51 -10.07
CA SER A 91 4.43 19.75 -9.29
C SER A 91 5.44 19.07 -10.22
N VAL A 92 6.67 19.57 -10.24
CA VAL A 92 7.77 19.01 -11.03
C VAL A 92 8.75 18.26 -10.12
N LEU A 93 8.83 16.94 -10.27
CA LEU A 93 9.61 16.08 -9.40
C LEU A 93 10.78 15.47 -10.16
N LEU A 94 11.99 15.94 -9.87
CA LEU A 94 13.20 15.43 -10.49
C LEU A 94 13.74 14.23 -9.73
N SER A 95 13.87 13.09 -10.42
CA SER A 95 14.45 11.85 -9.93
C SER A 95 14.00 11.47 -8.51
N PRO A 96 12.70 11.23 -8.24
CA PRO A 96 12.21 10.99 -6.88
C PRO A 96 12.77 9.70 -6.22
N VAL A 97 12.97 9.76 -4.90
CA VAL A 97 13.36 8.62 -4.05
C VAL A 97 12.13 7.95 -3.46
N GLY A 98 12.04 6.61 -3.53
CA GLY A 98 10.94 5.85 -2.92
C GLY A 98 10.79 4.44 -3.49
N ALA A 99 10.92 4.32 -4.81
CA ALA A 99 10.85 3.02 -5.47
C ALA A 99 12.02 2.08 -5.09
N PHE A 100 11.67 0.83 -4.81
CA PHE A 100 12.55 -0.31 -4.51
C PHE A 100 13.52 -0.10 -3.34
N LEU A 101 13.20 0.73 -2.34
CA LEU A 101 14.11 1.03 -1.23
C LEU A 101 14.69 -0.21 -0.54
N TRP A 102 13.93 -1.31 -0.42
CA TRP A 102 14.38 -2.56 0.21
C TRP A 102 15.40 -3.36 -0.62
N GLN A 103 15.45 -3.13 -1.94
CA GLN A 103 16.37 -3.81 -2.85
C GLN A 103 17.70 -3.05 -2.99
N ARG A 104 17.70 -1.74 -2.67
CA ARG A 104 18.88 -0.89 -2.86
C ARG A 104 19.99 -1.22 -1.85
N HIS A 105 21.23 -1.24 -2.34
CA HIS A 105 22.41 -1.44 -1.50
C HIS A 105 22.76 -0.21 -0.66
N LEU A 106 22.53 0.99 -1.19
CA LEU A 106 22.92 2.24 -0.52
C LEU A 106 22.24 2.42 0.85
N PRO A 107 20.92 2.24 1.03
CA PRO A 107 20.29 2.30 2.36
C PRO A 107 20.87 1.28 3.36
N LYS A 108 21.23 0.06 2.90
CA LYS A 108 21.87 -0.96 3.74
C LYS A 108 23.28 -0.54 4.16
N LEU A 109 24.06 0.02 3.24
CA LEU A 109 25.38 0.60 3.52
C LEU A 109 25.25 1.76 4.51
N MET A 110 24.26 2.62 4.30
CA MET A 110 23.89 3.72 5.19
C MET A 110 23.01 3.21 6.32
N THR A 111 23.26 2.04 6.92
CA THR A 111 22.59 1.61 8.16
C THR A 111 23.43 1.90 9.41
N PRO A 112 24.75 1.61 9.43
CA PRO A 112 25.59 1.92 10.59
C PRO A 112 25.82 3.43 10.76
N ARG A 113 25.49 3.97 11.94
CA ARG A 113 25.65 5.41 12.25
C ARG A 113 27.06 5.94 11.97
N PRO A 114 28.16 5.29 12.42
CA PRO A 114 29.51 5.82 12.19
C PRO A 114 29.82 6.05 10.71
N LEU A 115 29.39 5.12 9.85
CA LEU A 115 29.61 5.21 8.41
C LEU A 115 28.80 6.35 7.79
N ARG A 116 27.55 6.57 8.22
CA ARG A 116 26.74 7.71 7.76
C ARG A 116 27.40 9.04 8.10
N HIS A 117 27.92 9.19 9.33
CA HIS A 117 28.62 10.39 9.77
C HIS A 117 29.92 10.60 8.99
N ALA A 118 30.70 9.53 8.74
CA ALA A 118 31.90 9.62 7.93
C ALA A 118 31.61 10.06 6.48
N ILE A 119 30.56 9.52 5.85
CA ILE A 119 30.13 9.92 4.51
C ILE A 119 29.64 11.37 4.51
N HIS A 120 28.86 11.77 5.51
CA HIS A 120 28.40 13.16 5.66
C HIS A 120 29.58 14.12 5.80
N TRP A 121 30.57 13.77 6.61
CA TRP A 121 31.80 14.55 6.77
C TRP A 121 32.58 14.66 5.46
N LEU A 122 32.74 13.56 4.72
CA LEU A 122 33.40 13.53 3.41
C LEU A 122 32.66 14.40 2.38
N LEU A 123 31.32 14.34 2.34
CA LEU A 123 30.52 15.19 1.46
C LEU A 123 30.66 16.67 1.83
N SER A 124 30.79 16.97 3.12
CA SER A 124 30.91 18.34 3.63
C SER A 124 32.27 18.97 3.29
N HIS A 125 33.37 18.21 3.39
CA HIS A 125 34.73 18.75 3.23
C HIS A 125 35.37 18.43 1.87
N HIS A 126 35.00 17.30 1.26
CA HIS A 126 35.59 16.78 0.03
C HIS A 126 34.54 16.32 -1.01
N PRO A 127 33.55 17.16 -1.38
CA PRO A 127 32.47 16.76 -2.29
C PRO A 127 32.96 16.35 -3.69
N ALA A 128 34.13 16.85 -4.13
CA ALA A 128 34.74 16.46 -5.40
C ALA A 128 35.05 14.95 -5.52
N LEU A 129 35.22 14.23 -4.40
CA LEU A 129 35.37 12.77 -4.39
C LEU A 129 34.13 12.05 -4.94
N PHE A 130 32.97 12.70 -4.91
CA PHE A 130 31.69 12.18 -5.37
C PHE A 130 31.25 12.77 -6.72
N ALA A 131 32.07 13.61 -7.36
CA ALA A 131 31.76 14.36 -8.58
C ALA A 131 31.08 13.49 -9.66
N ARG A 132 31.65 12.31 -9.95
CA ARG A 132 31.15 11.38 -10.99
C ARG A 132 29.77 10.79 -10.71
N LYS A 133 29.26 10.91 -9.47
CA LYS A 133 27.89 10.53 -9.10
C LYS A 133 26.90 11.68 -9.31
N PHE A 134 27.37 12.92 -9.14
CA PHE A 134 26.57 14.13 -9.21
C PHE A 134 26.38 14.60 -10.64
N SER A 135 27.48 14.61 -11.40
CA SER A 135 27.53 15.14 -12.76
C SER A 135 28.52 14.37 -13.63
N HIS A 136 28.31 14.47 -14.94
CA HIS A 136 29.30 14.10 -15.95
C HIS A 136 30.22 15.28 -16.31
N ARG A 137 29.83 16.51 -15.96
CA ARG A 137 30.63 17.73 -16.12
C ARG A 137 31.53 17.94 -14.91
N THR A 138 32.67 18.59 -15.14
CA THR A 138 33.55 19.01 -14.05
C THR A 138 33.09 20.37 -13.54
N TRP A 139 32.60 20.43 -12.30
CA TRP A 139 32.22 21.69 -11.68
C TRP A 139 33.41 22.55 -11.29
N THR A 140 33.15 23.85 -11.15
CA THR A 140 34.14 24.80 -10.64
C THR A 140 34.43 24.54 -9.16
N ARG A 141 35.57 25.04 -8.67
CA ARG A 141 35.91 24.96 -7.24
C ARG A 141 34.88 25.67 -6.36
N ALA A 142 34.27 26.75 -6.85
CA ALA A 142 33.23 27.48 -6.15
C ALA A 142 31.96 26.63 -5.98
N GLN A 143 31.52 25.95 -7.05
CA GLN A 143 30.36 25.04 -7.01
C GLN A 143 30.58 23.86 -6.06
N TYR A 144 31.75 23.22 -6.09
CA TYR A 144 32.05 22.16 -5.12
C TYR A 144 32.08 22.67 -3.68
N ARG A 145 32.66 23.87 -3.43
CA ARG A 145 32.64 24.48 -2.09
C ARG A 145 31.21 24.76 -1.63
N ARG A 146 30.35 25.31 -2.49
CA ARG A 146 28.94 25.56 -2.19
C ARG A 146 28.20 24.28 -1.83
N MET A 147 28.40 23.21 -2.61
CA MET A 147 27.84 21.89 -2.29
C MET A 147 28.31 21.37 -0.93
N GLY A 148 29.62 21.39 -0.67
CA GLY A 148 30.17 20.94 0.61
C GLY A 148 29.64 21.75 1.79
N ALA A 149 29.51 23.07 1.62
CA ALA A 149 28.92 23.95 2.63
C ALA A 149 27.45 23.60 2.91
N GLY A 150 26.64 23.31 1.89
CA GLY A 150 25.25 22.86 2.08
C GLY A 150 25.18 21.56 2.88
N TYR A 151 26.01 20.57 2.54
CA TYR A 151 26.11 19.33 3.33
C TYR A 151 26.51 19.61 4.78
N ALA A 152 27.48 20.49 5.02
CA ALA A 152 27.94 20.82 6.37
C ALA A 152 26.82 21.43 7.24
N ARG A 153 25.91 22.21 6.63
CA ARG A 153 24.76 22.84 7.32
C ARG A 153 23.54 21.91 7.45
N CYS A 154 23.44 20.87 6.61
CA CYS A 154 22.32 19.94 6.62
C CYS A 154 22.35 18.97 7.82
N ARG A 155 21.71 19.37 8.93
CA ARG A 155 21.47 18.53 10.11
C ARG A 155 20.54 17.35 9.81
N ALA A 156 19.70 17.49 8.79
CA ALA A 156 18.73 16.49 8.39
C ALA A 156 19.34 15.29 7.63
N PHE A 157 20.59 15.39 7.14
CA PHE A 157 21.22 14.35 6.32
C PHE A 157 21.25 12.97 7.00
N VAL A 158 21.69 12.90 8.26
CA VAL A 158 21.79 11.63 8.99
C VAL A 158 20.42 11.08 9.40
N PRO A 159 19.51 11.87 9.99
CA PRO A 159 18.16 11.40 10.34
C PRO A 159 17.35 10.86 9.15
N HIS A 160 17.46 11.45 7.96
CA HIS A 160 16.68 11.03 6.78
C HIS A 160 16.82 9.54 6.44
N TRP A 161 17.98 8.94 6.70
CA TRP A 161 18.21 7.51 6.49
C TRP A 161 17.36 6.60 7.39
N ASP A 162 16.84 7.13 8.49
CA ASP A 162 15.92 6.43 9.39
C ASP A 162 14.45 6.74 9.08
N LEU A 163 14.17 7.79 8.29
CA LEU A 163 12.81 8.22 7.92
C LEU A 163 12.36 7.62 6.58
N VAL A 164 13.24 7.63 5.58
CA VAL A 164 12.96 7.17 4.22
C VAL A 164 13.20 5.66 4.14
N ARG A 165 12.18 4.93 4.56
CA ARG A 165 12.21 3.47 4.66
C ARG A 165 11.15 2.85 3.78
N ALA A 166 11.36 1.58 3.45
CA ALA A 166 10.43 0.83 2.62
C ALA A 166 9.04 0.67 3.27
N ASP A 167 8.93 0.80 4.59
CA ASP A 167 7.68 0.71 5.35
C ASP A 167 6.93 2.04 5.53
N THR A 168 7.55 3.17 5.19
CA THR A 168 6.97 4.52 5.41
C THR A 168 6.88 5.35 4.14
N ALA A 169 7.77 5.12 3.16
CA ALA A 169 7.94 6.03 2.04
C ALA A 169 6.70 6.12 1.15
N LEU A 170 6.01 5.01 0.88
CA LEU A 170 4.99 4.96 -0.17
C LEU A 170 3.54 4.91 0.34
N ASN A 171 3.33 5.11 1.64
CA ASN A 171 2.00 5.02 2.24
C ASN A 171 1.03 5.99 1.55
N LEU A 172 -0.12 5.46 1.12
CA LEU A 172 -1.25 6.13 0.46
C LEU A 172 -0.91 6.93 -0.81
N LEU A 173 0.30 6.81 -1.37
CA LEU A 173 0.67 7.58 -2.56
C LEU A 173 -0.12 7.17 -3.81
N GLU A 174 -0.69 5.97 -3.82
CA GLU A 174 -1.59 5.51 -4.89
C GLU A 174 -2.89 6.32 -5.01
N TRP A 175 -3.22 7.11 -3.99
CA TRP A 175 -4.43 7.94 -3.91
C TRP A 175 -4.19 9.42 -4.21
N VAL A 176 -2.94 9.79 -4.54
CA VAL A 176 -2.64 11.12 -5.05
C VAL A 176 -3.22 11.23 -6.47
N THR A 177 -4.08 12.22 -6.69
CA THR A 177 -4.75 12.49 -7.98
C THR A 177 -4.19 13.74 -8.67
N ASP A 178 -3.33 14.49 -7.98
CA ASP A 178 -2.70 15.70 -8.49
C ASP A 178 -1.93 15.50 -9.79
N ARG A 179 -1.83 16.57 -10.57
CA ARG A 179 -0.96 16.62 -11.74
C ARG A 179 0.51 16.65 -11.32
N ILE A 180 1.26 15.65 -11.78
CA ILE A 180 2.65 15.44 -11.43
C ILE A 180 3.49 15.25 -12.70
N GLU A 181 4.57 16.02 -12.81
CA GLU A 181 5.56 15.89 -13.86
C GLU A 181 6.82 15.23 -13.29
N LEU A 182 7.08 13.99 -13.67
CA LEU A 182 8.32 13.31 -13.27
C LEU A 182 9.40 13.53 -14.31
N VAL A 183 10.57 13.94 -13.86
CA VAL A 183 11.69 14.28 -14.73
C VAL A 183 12.89 13.44 -14.36
N TRP A 184 13.59 12.91 -15.36
CA TRP A 184 14.87 12.22 -15.17
C TRP A 184 15.88 12.66 -16.21
N GLY A 185 17.14 12.72 -15.79
CA GLY A 185 18.26 12.77 -16.73
C GLY A 185 18.68 11.37 -17.18
N ASP A 186 18.96 11.20 -18.46
CA ASP A 186 19.47 9.92 -19.02
C ASP A 186 20.88 9.56 -18.50
N ARG A 187 21.60 10.52 -17.91
CA ARG A 187 22.91 10.33 -17.25
C ARG A 187 22.84 10.37 -15.72
N ASP A 188 21.66 10.33 -15.10
CA ASP A 188 21.53 10.23 -13.66
C ASP A 188 22.05 8.88 -13.14
N ARG A 189 23.17 8.91 -12.40
CA ARG A 189 23.83 7.73 -11.82
C ARG A 189 23.39 7.42 -10.39
N LEU A 190 22.60 8.30 -9.76
CA LEU A 190 22.09 8.12 -8.42
C LEU A 190 20.71 7.45 -8.44
N LEU A 191 19.81 7.94 -9.31
CA LEU A 191 18.42 7.56 -9.37
C LEU A 191 17.98 7.37 -10.83
N GLY A 192 18.59 6.39 -11.49
CA GLY A 192 18.38 6.15 -12.92
C GLY A 192 16.93 5.87 -13.32
N ILE A 193 16.62 6.20 -14.57
CA ILE A 193 15.30 6.17 -15.20
C ILE A 193 14.57 4.83 -15.16
N ARG A 194 15.26 3.69 -14.94
CA ARG A 194 14.63 2.36 -14.89
C ARG A 194 13.53 2.24 -13.83
N GLN A 195 13.43 3.19 -12.91
CA GLN A 195 12.39 3.24 -11.88
C GLN A 195 11.17 4.08 -12.28
N ALA A 196 11.17 4.75 -13.43
CA ALA A 196 10.04 5.53 -13.90
C ALA A 196 8.78 4.66 -14.06
N ALA A 197 8.93 3.44 -14.57
CA ALA A 197 7.85 2.45 -14.63
C ALA A 197 7.29 2.09 -13.24
N ALA A 198 8.15 2.03 -12.23
CA ALA A 198 7.69 1.80 -10.86
C ALA A 198 6.89 2.99 -10.33
N TRP A 199 7.31 4.22 -10.64
CA TRP A 199 6.59 5.42 -10.21
C TRP A 199 5.23 5.59 -10.88
N SER A 200 5.06 5.16 -12.14
CA SER A 200 3.73 5.15 -12.76
C SER A 200 2.77 4.18 -12.07
N ALA A 201 3.28 3.07 -11.54
CA ALA A 201 2.50 2.12 -10.77
C ALA A 201 2.25 2.57 -9.32
N ILE A 202 3.22 3.26 -8.70
CA ILE A 202 3.07 3.82 -7.33
C ILE A 202 2.06 4.96 -7.32
N LEU A 203 2.12 5.86 -8.30
CA LEU A 203 1.20 7.00 -8.45
C LEU A 203 0.09 6.63 -9.43
N ALA A 204 -0.62 5.54 -9.16
CA ALA A 204 -1.54 4.91 -10.11
C ALA A 204 -2.74 5.80 -10.53
N ARG A 205 -3.07 6.81 -9.74
CA ARG A 205 -4.23 7.70 -9.94
C ARG A 205 -3.87 9.16 -10.22
N ALA A 206 -2.57 9.49 -10.22
CA ALA A 206 -2.10 10.84 -10.50
C ALA A 206 -2.23 11.15 -11.99
N ASP A 207 -2.50 12.40 -12.36
CA ASP A 207 -2.28 12.85 -13.74
C ASP A 207 -0.77 12.95 -13.98
N LEU A 208 -0.19 11.85 -14.47
CA LEU A 208 1.26 11.62 -14.47
C LEU A 208 1.87 11.76 -15.86
N THR A 209 2.78 12.72 -16.00
CA THR A 209 3.64 12.84 -17.19
C THR A 209 5.10 12.55 -16.85
N ILE A 210 5.84 12.03 -17.82
CA ILE A 210 7.24 11.65 -17.66
C ILE A 210 8.08 12.28 -18.76
N THR A 211 9.13 12.98 -18.34
CA THR A 211 10.10 13.62 -19.23
C THR A 211 11.49 13.03 -19.00
N LEU A 212 12.13 12.58 -20.09
CA LEU A 212 13.52 12.16 -20.10
C LEU A 212 14.36 13.25 -20.77
N GLN A 213 15.29 13.82 -20.01
CA GLN A 213 16.20 14.85 -20.50
C GLN A 213 17.54 14.26 -20.91
N ALA A 214 17.93 14.51 -22.15
CA ALA A 214 19.19 14.04 -22.70
C ALA A 214 20.37 14.84 -22.12
N GLY A 215 21.43 14.13 -21.72
CA GLY A 215 22.64 14.71 -21.15
C GLY A 215 22.52 15.12 -19.68
N TRP A 216 21.32 15.18 -19.09
CA TRP A 216 21.15 15.64 -17.72
C TRP A 216 21.72 14.62 -16.71
N GLY A 217 22.51 15.13 -15.75
CA GLY A 217 22.93 14.41 -14.55
C GLY A 217 21.89 14.51 -13.43
N HIS A 218 22.35 14.41 -12.17
CA HIS A 218 21.45 14.50 -11.02
C HIS A 218 21.13 15.95 -10.61
N TYR A 219 22.02 16.90 -10.91
CA TYR A 219 21.88 18.33 -10.57
C TYR A 219 21.91 19.21 -11.84
N PRO A 220 20.91 19.12 -12.72
CA PRO A 220 20.90 19.83 -14.00
C PRO A 220 20.96 21.36 -13.85
N TRP A 221 20.42 21.91 -12.77
CA TRP A 221 20.47 23.35 -12.48
C TRP A 221 21.86 23.86 -12.08
N ILE A 222 22.79 22.97 -11.70
CA ILE A 222 24.21 23.30 -11.49
C ILE A 222 25.01 23.03 -12.78
N ASP A 223 24.67 21.95 -13.50
CA ASP A 223 25.33 21.54 -14.73
C ASP A 223 25.12 22.54 -15.88
N ALA A 224 23.89 23.03 -16.04
CA ALA A 224 23.44 23.89 -17.13
C ALA A 224 22.31 24.82 -16.66
N PRO A 225 22.59 25.81 -15.78
CA PRO A 225 21.57 26.61 -15.11
C PRO A 225 20.60 27.33 -16.07
N ALA A 226 21.12 27.93 -17.15
CA ALA A 226 20.31 28.64 -18.13
C ALA A 226 19.38 27.70 -18.91
N GLU A 227 19.89 26.55 -19.34
CA GLU A 227 19.11 25.53 -20.06
C GLU A 227 18.02 24.94 -19.15
N PHE A 228 18.36 24.67 -17.90
CA PHE A 228 17.41 24.16 -16.90
C PHE A 228 16.26 25.15 -16.66
N ALA A 229 16.57 26.43 -16.40
CA ALA A 229 15.56 27.46 -16.17
C ALA A 229 14.67 27.66 -17.41
N ALA A 230 15.27 27.75 -18.60
CA ALA A 230 14.53 27.90 -19.85
C ALA A 230 13.58 26.72 -20.11
N TRP A 231 14.04 25.48 -19.90
CA TRP A 231 13.20 24.30 -20.05
C TRP A 231 12.02 24.30 -19.06
N LEU A 232 12.30 24.60 -17.79
CA LEU A 232 11.29 24.59 -16.74
C LEU A 232 10.20 25.65 -16.99
N GLU A 233 10.61 26.80 -17.54
CA GLU A 233 9.73 27.90 -17.93
C GLU A 233 8.97 27.66 -19.24
N ALA A 234 9.52 26.91 -20.18
CA ALA A 234 8.85 26.54 -21.43
C ALA A 234 7.60 25.67 -21.18
N GLY A 235 7.63 24.84 -20.13
CA GLY A 235 6.50 23.99 -19.76
C GLY A 235 6.29 22.82 -20.71
N ASP A 236 7.34 22.38 -21.42
CA ASP A 236 7.29 21.24 -22.34
C ASP A 236 6.82 19.99 -21.61
N ALA A 237 5.61 19.53 -21.94
CA ALA A 237 5.02 18.35 -21.34
C ALA A 237 5.70 17.07 -21.88
N GLY A 238 6.01 16.16 -20.96
CA GLY A 238 6.47 14.81 -21.28
C GLY A 238 5.38 13.95 -21.93
N PHE A 239 5.63 12.65 -22.00
CA PHE A 239 4.57 11.71 -22.40
C PHE A 239 3.73 11.31 -21.19
N VAL A 240 2.46 10.99 -21.42
CA VAL A 240 1.53 10.56 -20.37
C VAL A 240 1.83 9.13 -19.98
N ALA A 241 1.97 8.86 -18.69
CA ALA A 241 2.48 7.59 -18.18
C ALA A 241 1.43 6.47 -18.12
N HIS A 242 0.15 6.82 -17.95
CA HIS A 242 -0.93 5.87 -17.69
C HIS A 242 -1.72 5.46 -18.94
N THR A 243 -1.30 5.89 -20.11
CA THR A 243 -1.82 5.37 -21.37
C THR A 243 -1.16 4.03 -21.74
N LYS A 244 -1.76 3.30 -22.68
CA LYS A 244 -1.19 2.07 -23.24
C LYS A 244 0.21 2.32 -23.81
N GLY A 245 0.33 3.40 -24.59
CA GLY A 245 1.60 3.85 -25.17
C GLY A 245 2.64 4.22 -24.11
N GLY A 246 2.22 4.99 -23.09
CA GLY A 246 3.06 5.37 -21.96
C GLY A 246 3.65 4.17 -21.22
N ARG A 247 2.82 3.18 -20.89
CA ARG A 247 3.27 1.96 -20.19
C ARG A 247 4.18 1.09 -21.03
N LEU A 248 3.91 0.94 -22.32
CA LEU A 248 4.79 0.20 -23.23
C LEU A 248 6.16 0.88 -23.36
N LYS A 249 6.19 2.21 -23.45
CA LYS A 249 7.42 2.99 -23.46
C LYS A 249 8.20 2.81 -22.17
N LEU A 250 7.54 2.89 -21.01
CA LEU A 250 8.17 2.68 -19.69
C LEU A 250 8.71 1.24 -19.53
N ALA A 251 7.96 0.24 -19.99
CA ALA A 251 8.38 -1.15 -20.00
C ALA A 251 9.63 -1.37 -20.88
N ALA A 252 9.65 -0.81 -22.08
CA ALA A 252 10.79 -0.86 -22.99
C ALA A 252 12.03 -0.17 -22.37
N MET A 253 11.84 1.01 -21.77
CA MET A 253 12.91 1.75 -21.07
C MET A 253 13.46 0.98 -19.86
N ALA A 254 12.65 0.14 -19.22
CA ALA A 254 13.07 -0.76 -18.15
C ALA A 254 13.74 -2.06 -18.65
N GLY A 255 13.79 -2.28 -19.96
CA GLY A 255 14.44 -3.44 -20.60
C GLY A 255 13.53 -4.67 -20.75
N LEU A 256 12.21 -4.52 -20.69
CA LEU A 256 11.28 -5.60 -21.04
C LEU A 256 11.24 -5.79 -22.57
N PRO A 257 10.99 -7.02 -23.05
CA PRO A 257 10.85 -7.30 -24.47
C PRO A 257 9.49 -6.78 -24.95
N VAL A 258 9.46 -5.52 -25.35
CA VAL A 258 8.29 -4.85 -25.95
C VAL A 258 8.52 -4.75 -27.45
N PRO A 259 7.57 -5.15 -28.31
CA PRO A 259 7.69 -4.91 -29.75
C PRO A 259 7.86 -3.40 -30.00
N PRO A 260 8.71 -2.98 -30.96
CA PRO A 260 8.88 -1.56 -31.29
C PRO A 260 7.53 -0.85 -31.41
N ALA A 261 7.36 0.25 -30.67
CA ALA A 261 6.10 0.97 -30.60
C ALA A 261 6.34 2.49 -30.62
N LEU A 262 5.42 3.22 -31.23
CA LEU A 262 5.39 4.67 -31.31
C LEU A 262 4.01 5.19 -30.92
N SER A 263 3.95 6.05 -29.91
CA SER A 263 2.75 6.82 -29.54
C SER A 263 2.67 8.12 -30.32
N LEU A 264 1.48 8.41 -30.84
CA LEU A 264 1.16 9.55 -31.68
C LEU A 264 -0.10 10.25 -31.16
N ASN A 265 -0.03 11.58 -31.06
CA ASN A 265 -1.18 12.42 -30.69
C ASN A 265 -1.64 13.32 -31.86
N ARG A 266 -1.01 13.16 -33.02
CA ARG A 266 -1.30 13.90 -34.25
C ARG A 266 -1.05 13.00 -35.46
N ALA A 267 -1.88 13.13 -36.49
CA ALA A 267 -1.80 12.29 -37.69
C ALA A 267 -0.56 12.58 -38.55
N ASP A 268 -0.09 13.81 -38.54
CA ASP A 268 1.05 14.32 -39.32
C ASP A 268 2.40 14.23 -38.59
N ASP A 269 2.52 13.36 -37.58
CA ASP A 269 3.73 13.27 -36.77
C ASP A 269 4.96 12.86 -37.62
N PRO A 270 6.01 13.69 -37.65
CA PRO A 270 7.16 13.47 -38.53
C PRO A 270 7.98 12.23 -38.17
N ARG A 271 7.75 11.63 -36.99
CA ARG A 271 8.44 10.41 -36.55
C ARG A 271 7.89 9.16 -37.21
N LEU A 272 6.61 9.15 -37.61
CA LEU A 272 5.93 7.96 -38.11
C LEU A 272 6.58 7.38 -39.38
N PRO A 273 6.88 8.16 -40.45
CA PRO A 273 7.47 7.60 -41.66
C PRO A 273 8.82 6.91 -41.42
N GLY A 274 9.71 7.55 -40.64
CA GLY A 274 11.01 6.99 -40.30
C GLY A 274 10.90 5.74 -39.41
N PHE A 275 9.92 5.72 -38.50
CA PHE A 275 9.65 4.57 -37.66
C PHE A 275 9.17 3.35 -38.46
N LEU A 276 8.23 3.54 -39.40
CA LEU A 276 7.76 2.48 -40.29
C LEU A 276 8.89 1.98 -41.22
N ALA A 277 9.66 2.90 -41.80
CA ALA A 277 10.77 2.57 -42.68
C ALA A 277 11.91 1.80 -41.99
N SER A 278 12.00 1.85 -40.66
CA SER A 278 12.99 1.08 -39.90
C SER A 278 12.81 -0.44 -40.02
N GLN A 279 11.60 -0.90 -40.36
CA GLN A 279 11.23 -2.31 -40.52
C GLN A 279 10.23 -2.45 -41.68
N PRO A 280 10.69 -2.36 -42.95
CA PRO A 280 9.81 -2.24 -44.12
C PRO A 280 8.92 -3.47 -44.35
N ASP A 281 9.41 -4.66 -43.98
CA ASP A 281 8.68 -5.93 -44.13
C ASP A 281 7.79 -6.26 -42.93
N ALA A 282 7.76 -5.40 -41.90
CA ALA A 282 6.94 -5.62 -40.72
C ALA A 282 5.48 -5.25 -40.98
N LEU A 283 4.60 -6.04 -40.35
CA LEU A 283 3.20 -5.68 -40.16
C LEU A 283 3.03 -4.91 -38.85
N TRP A 284 1.98 -4.10 -38.77
CA TRP A 284 1.74 -3.19 -37.67
C TRP A 284 0.37 -3.43 -37.03
N ALA A 285 0.32 -3.20 -35.72
CA ALA A 285 -0.88 -3.08 -34.93
C ALA A 285 -1.09 -1.60 -34.60
N ILE A 286 -2.21 -1.04 -35.02
CA ILE A 286 -2.59 0.36 -34.79
C ILE A 286 -3.69 0.33 -33.73
N ARG A 287 -3.36 0.74 -32.52
CA ARG A 287 -4.19 0.57 -31.32
C ARG A 287 -4.59 1.94 -30.79
N SER A 288 -5.86 2.13 -30.46
CA SER A 288 -6.26 3.29 -29.66
C SER A 288 -5.61 3.26 -28.27
N SER A 289 -5.41 4.45 -27.71
CA SER A 289 -4.85 4.63 -26.37
C SER A 289 -5.50 5.88 -25.77
N SER A 290 -6.34 5.73 -24.75
CA SER A 290 -6.96 6.89 -24.09
C SER A 290 -6.52 7.06 -22.64
N HIS A 291 -6.67 8.28 -22.10
CA HIS A 291 -6.32 8.57 -20.70
C HIS A 291 -7.23 7.82 -19.71
N GLY A 292 -8.47 7.53 -20.08
CA GLY A 292 -9.44 6.82 -19.23
C GLY A 292 -9.49 5.29 -19.41
N GLU A 293 -8.90 4.75 -20.48
CA GLU A 293 -8.99 3.33 -20.84
C GLU A 293 -8.27 2.41 -19.86
N ASP A 294 -7.11 2.85 -19.40
CA ASP A 294 -6.12 2.03 -18.73
C ASP A 294 -5.92 2.47 -17.27
N GLN A 295 -6.90 3.15 -16.67
CA GLN A 295 -6.85 3.62 -15.28
C GLN A 295 -6.94 2.47 -14.27
N ALA A 296 -6.47 2.71 -13.04
CA ALA A 296 -6.46 1.69 -11.99
C ALA A 296 -7.88 1.23 -11.57
N ASP A 297 -8.85 2.15 -11.59
CA ASP A 297 -10.22 1.94 -11.06
C ASP A 297 -11.30 1.80 -12.14
N ALA A 298 -10.97 1.99 -13.41
CA ALA A 298 -11.90 1.89 -14.53
C ALA A 298 -11.24 1.17 -15.70
N ALA A 299 -11.90 0.12 -16.19
CA ALA A 299 -11.51 -0.60 -17.39
C ALA A 299 -12.65 -0.51 -18.41
N ASN A 300 -12.42 0.21 -19.50
CA ASN A 300 -13.36 0.32 -20.61
C ASN A 300 -13.02 -0.72 -21.68
N ALA A 301 -13.14 -2.00 -21.34
CA ALA A 301 -12.90 -3.10 -22.27
C ALA A 301 -13.94 -3.07 -23.42
N GLY A 302 -13.49 -3.10 -24.67
CA GLY A 302 -14.36 -3.24 -25.85
C GLY A 302 -14.89 -1.95 -26.49
N LEU A 303 -14.51 -0.76 -26.00
CA LEU A 303 -14.94 0.53 -26.58
C LEU A 303 -14.01 1.06 -27.69
N HIS A 304 -13.11 0.22 -28.21
CA HIS A 304 -11.88 0.68 -28.84
C HIS A 304 -11.50 -0.10 -30.11
N THR A 305 -11.19 0.64 -31.16
CA THR A 305 -10.80 0.10 -32.46
C THR A 305 -9.31 -0.23 -32.48
N THR A 306 -8.98 -1.46 -32.86
CA THR A 306 -7.60 -1.89 -33.11
C THR A 306 -7.52 -2.51 -34.50
N PHE A 307 -6.60 -2.00 -35.33
CA PHE A 307 -6.29 -2.57 -36.64
C PHE A 307 -5.04 -3.43 -36.52
N LEU A 308 -5.12 -4.68 -36.95
CA LEU A 308 -4.03 -5.65 -36.84
C LEU A 308 -3.53 -6.03 -38.23
N ARG A 309 -2.26 -6.41 -38.31
CA ARG A 309 -1.60 -6.89 -39.54
C ARG A 309 -1.57 -5.86 -40.67
N GLU A 310 -1.57 -4.58 -40.33
CA GLU A 310 -1.56 -3.50 -41.31
C GLU A 310 -0.16 -3.34 -41.94
N PRO A 311 -0.04 -3.26 -43.26
CA PRO A 311 1.23 -2.94 -43.90
C PRO A 311 1.63 -1.48 -43.61
N ALA A 312 2.93 -1.18 -43.70
CA ALA A 312 3.46 0.17 -43.46
C ALA A 312 2.77 1.25 -44.33
N SER A 313 2.30 0.90 -45.53
CA SER A 313 1.58 1.82 -46.42
C SER A 313 0.19 2.23 -45.92
N GLN A 314 -0.48 1.40 -45.11
CA GLN A 314 -1.83 1.68 -44.59
C GLN A 314 -1.81 2.30 -43.19
N ALA A 315 -0.72 2.15 -42.44
CA ALA A 315 -0.60 2.66 -41.08
C ALA A 315 -0.91 4.18 -40.93
N PRO A 316 -0.42 5.09 -41.79
CA PRO A 316 -0.75 6.52 -41.69
C PRO A 316 -2.25 6.81 -41.81
N THR A 317 -2.94 6.12 -42.72
CA THR A 317 -4.39 6.26 -42.90
C THR A 317 -5.16 5.80 -41.67
N ARG A 318 -4.77 4.65 -41.08
CA ARG A 318 -5.40 4.14 -39.85
C ARG A 318 -5.14 5.03 -38.64
N VAL A 319 -3.96 5.64 -38.55
CA VAL A 319 -3.65 6.61 -37.50
C VAL A 319 -4.55 7.84 -37.63
N ALA A 320 -4.69 8.38 -38.84
CA ALA A 320 -5.59 9.51 -39.10
C ALA A 320 -7.05 9.15 -38.77
N GLU A 321 -7.53 7.99 -39.20
CA GLU A 321 -8.88 7.49 -38.92
C GLU A 321 -9.21 7.48 -37.41
N LEU A 322 -8.27 7.00 -36.58
CA LEU A 322 -8.47 6.96 -35.13
C LEU A 322 -8.42 8.35 -34.48
N LEU A 323 -7.46 9.19 -34.86
CA LEU A 323 -7.30 10.53 -34.27
C LEU A 323 -8.42 11.48 -34.70
N ASP A 324 -8.83 11.46 -35.96
CA ASP A 324 -9.96 12.24 -36.48
C ASP A 324 -11.29 11.79 -35.85
N GLY A 325 -11.36 10.52 -35.42
CA GLY A 325 -12.45 9.97 -34.60
C GLY A 325 -12.51 10.47 -33.16
N GLY A 326 -11.60 11.35 -32.74
CA GLY A 326 -11.58 11.98 -31.42
C GLY A 326 -10.72 11.28 -30.36
N LEU A 327 -9.84 10.35 -30.75
CA LEU A 327 -8.89 9.72 -29.83
C LEU A 327 -7.72 10.66 -29.51
N GLU A 328 -7.28 10.62 -28.26
CA GLU A 328 -6.21 11.48 -27.74
C GLU A 328 -4.81 10.95 -28.10
N GLU A 329 -4.63 9.63 -28.15
CA GLU A 329 -3.39 8.96 -28.50
C GLU A 329 -3.65 7.68 -29.31
N VAL A 330 -2.77 7.40 -30.27
CA VAL A 330 -2.71 6.16 -31.05
C VAL A 330 -1.33 5.53 -30.90
N VAL A 331 -1.29 4.21 -30.70
CA VAL A 331 -0.06 3.43 -30.61
C VAL A 331 0.10 2.62 -31.89
N VAL A 332 1.17 2.90 -32.63
CA VAL A 332 1.64 2.09 -33.75
C VAL A 332 2.70 1.13 -33.24
N GLN A 333 2.37 -0.15 -33.13
CA GLN A 333 3.24 -1.20 -32.56
C GLN A 333 3.54 -2.26 -33.62
N ARG A 334 4.78 -2.77 -33.68
CA ARG A 334 5.10 -3.89 -34.57
C ARG A 334 4.23 -5.09 -34.20
N PHE A 335 3.52 -5.63 -35.18
CA PHE A 335 2.75 -6.85 -35.01
C PHE A 335 3.69 -8.04 -34.79
N VAL A 336 3.41 -8.83 -33.76
CA VAL A 336 4.11 -10.09 -33.47
C VAL A 336 3.20 -11.21 -33.92
N THR A 337 3.65 -12.04 -34.86
CA THR A 337 2.95 -13.27 -35.25
C THR A 337 3.17 -14.33 -34.17
N PRO A 338 2.18 -14.65 -33.33
CA PRO A 338 2.40 -15.52 -32.19
C PRO A 338 2.18 -16.99 -32.55
N VAL A 339 3.00 -17.87 -31.96
CA VAL A 339 2.75 -19.30 -31.86
C VAL A 339 1.76 -19.58 -30.73
N LEU A 340 1.91 -18.88 -29.60
CA LEU A 340 0.95 -18.82 -28.50
C LEU A 340 0.76 -17.36 -28.11
N SER A 341 -0.45 -16.99 -27.72
CA SER A 341 -0.70 -15.68 -27.11
C SER A 341 -1.76 -15.82 -26.03
N GLY A 342 -1.76 -14.88 -25.10
CA GLY A 342 -2.57 -15.00 -23.91
C GLY A 342 -2.74 -13.68 -23.16
N ILE A 343 -3.67 -13.74 -22.23
CA ILE A 343 -3.90 -12.72 -21.21
C ILE A 343 -3.56 -13.36 -19.86
N ALA A 344 -2.89 -12.62 -18.99
CA ALA A 344 -2.56 -13.10 -17.67
C ALA A 344 -2.88 -12.02 -16.62
N PHE A 345 -3.69 -12.37 -15.63
CA PHE A 345 -3.82 -11.60 -14.42
C PHE A 345 -2.72 -12.05 -13.46
N VAL A 346 -1.80 -11.13 -13.17
CA VAL A 346 -0.54 -11.42 -12.50
C VAL A 346 -0.51 -10.71 -11.16
N ARG A 347 -0.31 -11.47 -10.09
CA ARG A 347 0.17 -10.98 -8.79
C ARG A 347 1.45 -11.74 -8.42
N HIS A 348 2.18 -11.31 -7.41
CA HIS A 348 3.44 -11.98 -7.08
C HIS A 348 3.23 -13.40 -6.52
N LEU A 349 2.07 -13.64 -5.88
CA LEU A 349 1.74 -14.94 -5.32
C LEU A 349 1.20 -15.94 -6.34
N ALA A 350 0.49 -15.45 -7.37
CA ALA A 350 -0.20 -16.29 -8.35
C ALA A 350 -0.36 -15.61 -9.72
N VAL A 351 -0.54 -16.42 -10.74
CA VAL A 351 -0.81 -16.01 -12.12
C VAL A 351 -2.01 -16.80 -12.63
N GLU A 352 -3.06 -16.09 -13.00
CA GLU A 352 -4.23 -16.66 -13.68
C GLU A 352 -4.07 -16.36 -15.16
N VAL A 353 -3.82 -17.38 -15.95
CA VAL A 353 -3.49 -17.24 -17.38
C VAL A 353 -4.54 -17.90 -18.25
N GLU A 354 -4.94 -17.18 -19.29
CA GLU A 354 -5.72 -17.68 -20.42
C GLU A 354 -4.87 -17.60 -21.69
N TRP A 355 -4.87 -18.67 -22.51
CA TRP A 355 -4.07 -18.68 -23.74
C TRP A 355 -4.69 -19.51 -24.86
N VAL A 356 -4.27 -19.20 -26.09
CA VAL A 356 -4.64 -19.90 -27.33
C VAL A 356 -3.41 -20.22 -28.18
N GLN A 357 -3.58 -21.13 -29.15
CA GLN A 357 -2.63 -21.29 -30.25
C GLN A 357 -2.88 -20.20 -31.29
N GLY A 358 -1.83 -19.56 -31.77
CA GLY A 358 -1.96 -18.39 -32.64
C GLY A 358 -2.31 -17.11 -31.87
N HIS A 359 -3.02 -16.19 -32.52
CA HIS A 359 -3.29 -14.84 -32.04
C HIS A 359 -4.60 -14.73 -31.25
N LEU A 360 -4.67 -13.78 -30.30
CA LEU A 360 -5.83 -13.55 -29.42
C LEU A 360 -7.13 -13.17 -30.15
N GLU A 361 -7.07 -12.69 -31.40
CA GLU A 361 -8.25 -12.42 -32.25
C GLU A 361 -9.22 -13.61 -32.31
N ALA A 362 -8.70 -14.85 -32.30
CA ALA A 362 -9.53 -16.06 -32.32
C ALA A 362 -10.47 -16.18 -31.11
N LEU A 363 -10.17 -15.51 -29.99
CA LEU A 363 -11.05 -15.41 -28.82
C LEU A 363 -12.14 -14.35 -29.01
N ALA A 364 -11.79 -13.20 -29.57
CA ALA A 364 -12.73 -12.10 -29.81
C ALA A 364 -13.82 -12.50 -30.81
N ASP A 365 -13.46 -13.29 -31.82
CA ASP A 365 -14.39 -13.78 -32.85
C ASP A 365 -15.21 -15.01 -32.40
N GLY A 366 -14.98 -15.53 -31.19
CA GLY A 366 -15.66 -16.72 -30.66
C GLY A 366 -15.28 -18.04 -31.34
N HIS A 367 -14.20 -18.05 -32.13
CA HIS A 367 -13.76 -19.21 -32.92
C HIS A 367 -12.90 -20.22 -32.14
N ALA A 368 -12.40 -19.86 -30.96
CA ALA A 368 -11.59 -20.73 -30.12
C ALA A 368 -11.96 -20.61 -28.63
N SER A 369 -11.95 -21.73 -27.90
CA SER A 369 -12.02 -21.72 -26.44
C SER A 369 -10.62 -21.60 -25.84
N PRO A 370 -10.36 -20.64 -24.92
CA PRO A 370 -9.05 -20.48 -24.31
C PRO A 370 -8.75 -21.65 -23.37
N GLN A 371 -7.48 -22.03 -23.29
CA GLN A 371 -6.98 -22.86 -22.19
C GLN A 371 -6.71 -21.97 -20.97
N ARG A 372 -6.88 -22.53 -19.77
CA ARG A 372 -6.80 -21.78 -18.50
C ARG A 372 -5.99 -22.51 -17.45
N ALA A 373 -5.21 -21.78 -16.67
CA ALA A 373 -4.48 -22.29 -15.52
C ALA A 373 -4.23 -21.20 -14.49
N ILE A 374 -4.19 -21.61 -13.22
CA ILE A 374 -3.76 -20.79 -12.09
C ILE A 374 -2.45 -21.37 -11.59
N LEU A 375 -1.37 -20.63 -11.81
CA LEU A 375 -0.04 -20.93 -11.30
C LEU A 375 0.11 -20.20 -9.96
N SER A 376 0.64 -20.87 -8.93
CA SER A 376 0.85 -20.24 -7.62
C SER A 376 2.16 -20.71 -6.99
N ARG A 377 2.87 -19.78 -6.34
CA ARG A 377 4.08 -20.11 -5.56
C ARG A 377 3.76 -20.76 -4.21
N LEU A 378 2.49 -20.69 -3.77
CA LEU A 378 2.02 -21.32 -2.54
C LEU A 378 1.72 -22.82 -2.75
N GLY A 379 1.51 -23.24 -3.99
CA GLY A 379 1.13 -24.61 -4.35
C GLY A 379 -0.37 -24.86 -4.17
N GLU A 380 -0.78 -26.12 -4.18
CA GLU A 380 -2.15 -26.53 -3.84
C GLU A 380 -2.55 -26.06 -2.42
N PRO A 381 -3.78 -25.55 -2.20
CA PRO A 381 -4.91 -25.46 -3.14
C PRO A 381 -4.99 -24.18 -3.99
N TRP A 382 -3.97 -23.32 -4.01
CA TRP A 382 -3.97 -22.08 -4.82
C TRP A 382 -3.71 -22.33 -6.32
N GLN A 383 -3.50 -23.58 -6.74
CA GLN A 383 -3.26 -23.94 -8.13
C GLN A 383 -4.54 -24.55 -8.72
N ARG A 384 -4.78 -24.29 -10.01
CA ARG A 384 -5.88 -24.90 -10.77
C ARG A 384 -5.45 -25.14 -12.20
N GLY A 385 -5.82 -26.30 -12.74
CA GLY A 385 -5.40 -26.68 -14.09
C GLY A 385 -3.87 -26.79 -14.20
N THR A 386 -3.38 -26.89 -15.43
CA THR A 386 -1.94 -26.95 -15.71
C THR A 386 -1.61 -26.15 -16.95
N PHE A 387 -0.46 -25.49 -16.96
CA PHE A 387 0.13 -24.93 -18.18
C PHE A 387 1.14 -25.94 -18.72
N PRO A 388 0.78 -26.79 -19.71
CA PRO A 388 1.68 -27.78 -20.26
C PRO A 388 2.80 -27.10 -21.05
N THR A 389 4.00 -27.68 -21.03
CA THR A 389 5.07 -27.24 -21.93
C THR A 389 4.63 -27.49 -23.37
N THR A 390 4.36 -26.41 -24.10
CA THR A 390 3.76 -26.45 -25.44
C THR A 390 4.54 -25.52 -26.36
N ARG A 391 4.88 -26.00 -27.57
CA ARG A 391 5.57 -25.20 -28.61
C ARG A 391 6.82 -24.45 -28.10
N GLY A 392 7.59 -25.09 -27.22
CA GLY A 392 8.83 -24.55 -26.66
C GLY A 392 8.67 -23.58 -25.46
N LEU A 393 7.43 -23.27 -25.06
CA LEU A 393 7.15 -22.45 -23.88
C LEU A 393 6.73 -23.32 -22.69
N SER A 394 7.44 -23.18 -21.56
CA SER A 394 7.11 -23.86 -20.30
C SER A 394 6.43 -22.92 -19.31
N ALA A 395 5.68 -23.49 -18.35
CA ALA A 395 5.03 -22.72 -17.28
C ALA A 395 6.03 -21.85 -16.49
N ARG A 396 7.24 -22.37 -16.25
CA ARG A 396 8.30 -21.64 -15.55
C ARG A 396 8.79 -20.44 -16.33
N ARG A 397 9.01 -20.58 -17.64
CA ARG A 397 9.49 -19.47 -18.49
C ARG A 397 8.43 -18.37 -18.60
N LEU A 398 7.15 -18.75 -18.71
CA LEU A 398 6.04 -17.79 -18.68
C LEU A 398 5.93 -17.09 -17.31
N TRP A 399 5.98 -17.86 -16.21
CA TRP A 399 5.99 -17.31 -14.86
C TRP A 399 7.11 -16.30 -14.67
N ASP A 400 8.36 -16.65 -15.00
CA ASP A 400 9.52 -15.79 -14.82
C ASP A 400 9.38 -14.47 -15.62
N PHE A 401 8.84 -14.53 -16.84
CA PHE A 401 8.53 -13.34 -17.64
C PHE A 401 7.46 -12.46 -17.00
N LEU A 402 6.33 -13.02 -16.59
CA LEU A 402 5.23 -12.25 -15.98
C LEU A 402 5.64 -11.64 -14.63
N GLN A 403 6.44 -12.35 -13.84
CA GLN A 403 7.01 -11.81 -12.61
C GLN A 403 8.05 -10.70 -12.88
N GLN A 404 8.77 -10.76 -14.00
CA GLN A 404 9.66 -9.67 -14.42
C GLN A 404 8.87 -8.42 -14.80
N VAL A 405 7.72 -8.58 -15.49
CA VAL A 405 6.80 -7.47 -15.79
C VAL A 405 6.33 -6.81 -14.49
N LEU A 406 5.80 -7.59 -13.54
CA LEU A 406 5.38 -7.06 -12.23
C LEU A 406 6.52 -6.32 -11.53
N ARG A 407 7.73 -6.90 -11.50
CA ARG A 407 8.88 -6.26 -10.85
C ARG A 407 9.17 -4.88 -11.43
N VAL A 408 9.06 -4.68 -12.73
CA VAL A 408 9.28 -3.38 -13.39
C VAL A 408 8.26 -2.34 -12.89
N PHE A 409 7.00 -2.74 -12.75
CA PHE A 409 5.91 -1.92 -12.24
C PHE A 409 5.70 -2.07 -10.72
N HIS A 410 6.80 -2.15 -9.98
CA HIS A 410 6.80 -2.13 -8.51
C HIS A 410 5.96 -3.22 -7.83
N TYR A 411 5.81 -4.37 -8.47
CA TYR A 411 4.98 -5.50 -8.01
C TYR A 411 3.47 -5.16 -7.91
N VAL A 412 3.00 -4.10 -8.56
CA VAL A 412 1.57 -3.79 -8.63
C VAL A 412 0.85 -4.84 -9.47
N PRO A 413 -0.15 -5.56 -8.91
CA PRO A 413 -0.91 -6.56 -9.65
C PRO A 413 -1.47 -5.98 -10.95
N GLY A 414 -1.41 -6.76 -12.02
CA GLY A 414 -1.77 -6.26 -13.34
C GLY A 414 -2.30 -7.32 -14.28
N ASP A 415 -3.07 -6.85 -15.24
CA ASP A 415 -3.47 -7.55 -16.45
C ASP A 415 -2.37 -7.40 -17.51
N VAL A 416 -1.89 -8.52 -18.03
CA VAL A 416 -0.77 -8.60 -18.98
C VAL A 416 -1.19 -9.34 -20.24
N GLU A 417 -1.17 -8.64 -21.37
CA GLU A 417 -1.24 -9.25 -22.68
C GLU A 417 0.16 -9.65 -23.15
N TRP A 418 0.30 -10.90 -23.59
CA TRP A 418 1.60 -11.46 -23.99
C TRP A 418 1.51 -12.31 -25.25
N ALA A 419 2.63 -12.39 -25.96
CA ALA A 419 2.80 -13.23 -27.15
C ALA A 419 4.13 -14.00 -27.10
N TRP A 420 4.08 -15.26 -27.53
CA TRP A 420 5.23 -16.13 -27.73
C TRP A 420 5.40 -16.37 -29.24
N ASP A 421 6.50 -15.92 -29.82
CA ASP A 421 6.78 -16.07 -31.26
C ASP A 421 7.52 -17.37 -31.62
N GLY A 422 7.75 -18.26 -30.64
CA GLY A 422 8.57 -19.46 -30.80
C GLY A 422 10.02 -19.29 -30.32
N GLN A 423 10.47 -18.06 -30.07
CA GLN A 423 11.83 -17.74 -29.60
C GLN A 423 11.84 -16.93 -28.31
N GLN A 424 11.00 -15.90 -28.21
CA GLN A 424 10.89 -15.01 -27.06
C GLN A 424 9.44 -14.65 -26.70
N LEU A 425 9.25 -14.26 -25.44
CA LEU A 425 8.01 -13.66 -24.95
C LEU A 425 8.06 -12.17 -25.20
N TRP A 426 6.94 -11.61 -25.66
CA TRP A 426 6.72 -10.19 -25.89
C TRP A 426 5.63 -9.68 -24.97
N LEU A 427 5.86 -8.51 -24.37
CA LEU A 427 4.84 -7.75 -23.65
C LEU A 427 4.06 -6.90 -24.66
N LEU A 428 2.77 -7.17 -24.80
CA LEU A 428 1.88 -6.42 -25.70
C LEU A 428 1.11 -5.31 -24.97
N GLN A 429 0.78 -5.52 -23.69
CA GLN A 429 0.14 -4.52 -22.83
C GLN A 429 0.35 -4.89 -21.35
N TYR A 430 0.43 -3.88 -20.47
CA TYR A 430 0.33 -4.04 -19.01
C TYR A 430 -0.65 -3.00 -18.47
N ARG A 431 -1.60 -3.45 -17.65
CA ARG A 431 -2.56 -2.59 -16.95
C ARG A 431 -2.59 -2.94 -15.45
N PRO A 432 -2.29 -2.02 -14.53
CA PRO A 432 -2.56 -2.18 -13.11
C PRO A 432 -4.05 -2.43 -12.87
N ILE A 433 -4.39 -3.34 -11.97
CA ILE A 433 -5.78 -3.64 -11.63
C ILE A 433 -6.02 -3.51 -10.12
N SER A 434 -7.00 -2.70 -9.73
CA SER A 434 -7.43 -2.56 -8.33
C SER A 434 -8.57 -3.54 -7.97
N SER A 435 -9.35 -3.96 -8.97
CA SER A 435 -10.49 -4.88 -8.81
C SER A 435 -10.41 -6.05 -9.79
N TYR A 436 -10.32 -7.26 -9.27
CA TYR A 436 -10.41 -8.53 -10.02
C TYR A 436 -10.78 -9.66 -9.04
N GLY A 437 -11.58 -10.61 -9.50
CA GLY A 437 -12.02 -11.78 -8.73
C GLY A 437 -10.94 -12.83 -8.60
N TRP A 438 -9.84 -12.51 -7.91
CA TRP A 438 -8.68 -13.40 -7.78
C TRP A 438 -9.05 -14.74 -7.15
N HIS A 439 -8.32 -15.79 -7.49
CA HIS A 439 -8.23 -16.99 -6.68
C HIS A 439 -7.36 -16.70 -5.43
N ARG A 440 -7.92 -15.90 -4.53
CA ARG A 440 -7.35 -15.39 -3.28
C ARG A 440 -8.23 -15.82 -2.13
N HIS A 441 -7.63 -16.24 -1.03
CA HIS A 441 -8.37 -16.66 0.14
C HIS A 441 -8.72 -15.46 1.05
N LEU A 442 -10.00 -15.28 1.38
CA LEU A 442 -10.53 -14.16 2.17
C LEU A 442 -11.17 -14.66 3.47
N THR A 443 -11.36 -13.75 4.44
CA THR A 443 -12.15 -14.02 5.64
C THR A 443 -12.84 -12.78 6.21
N SER A 444 -14.02 -12.98 6.81
CA SER A 444 -14.71 -11.98 7.62
C SER A 444 -14.52 -12.15 9.13
N ALA A 445 -13.81 -13.18 9.61
CA ALA A 445 -13.86 -13.58 11.02
C ALA A 445 -13.50 -12.48 12.02
N ASN A 446 -12.34 -11.84 11.87
CA ASN A 446 -11.93 -10.77 12.80
C ASN A 446 -12.64 -9.44 12.52
N ILE A 447 -12.87 -9.11 11.24
CA ILE A 447 -13.51 -7.85 10.85
C ILE A 447 -14.96 -7.77 11.34
N ALA A 448 -15.67 -8.90 11.34
CA ALA A 448 -17.03 -9.04 11.81
C ALA A 448 -17.16 -9.03 13.34
N GLU A 449 -16.06 -9.08 14.11
CA GLU A 449 -16.09 -8.87 15.57
C GLU A 449 -15.98 -7.39 15.97
N ILE A 450 -15.54 -6.52 15.04
CA ILE A 450 -15.25 -5.12 15.33
C ILE A 450 -16.04 -4.12 14.49
N LEU A 451 -16.68 -4.56 13.40
CA LEU A 451 -17.51 -3.74 12.53
C LEU A 451 -18.86 -4.41 12.21
N PRO A 452 -19.94 -3.64 12.05
CA PRO A 452 -21.23 -4.18 11.69
C PRO A 452 -21.18 -4.73 10.25
N PRO A 453 -22.08 -5.66 9.86
CA PRO A 453 -22.09 -6.24 8.51
C PRO A 453 -22.06 -5.22 7.37
N GLN A 454 -22.70 -4.06 7.58
CA GLN A 454 -22.59 -2.86 6.76
C GLN A 454 -21.89 -1.76 7.56
N PRO A 455 -20.55 -1.61 7.45
CA PRO A 455 -19.87 -0.48 8.07
C PRO A 455 -20.31 0.83 7.43
N SER A 456 -20.10 1.95 8.11
CA SER A 456 -20.36 3.27 7.55
C SER A 456 -19.53 3.53 6.29
N ARG A 457 -20.01 4.41 5.41
CA ARG A 457 -19.25 4.84 4.22
C ARG A 457 -17.88 5.40 4.60
N LEU A 458 -17.75 6.06 5.76
CA LEU A 458 -16.49 6.55 6.29
C LEU A 458 -15.49 5.41 6.56
N VAL A 459 -15.93 4.33 7.21
CA VAL A 459 -15.06 3.18 7.48
C VAL A 459 -14.68 2.46 6.21
N GLU A 460 -15.63 2.18 5.33
CA GLU A 460 -15.33 1.50 4.07
C GLU A 460 -14.39 2.35 3.18
N TYR A 461 -14.56 3.68 3.18
CA TYR A 461 -13.67 4.63 2.52
C TYR A 461 -12.22 4.48 3.00
N ALA A 462 -12.01 4.46 4.32
CA ALA A 462 -10.68 4.30 4.91
C ALA A 462 -10.11 2.90 4.72
N GLN A 463 -10.93 1.85 4.85
CA GLN A 463 -10.52 0.46 4.66
C GLN A 463 -9.95 0.21 3.27
N ARG A 464 -10.67 0.64 2.24
CA ARG A 464 -10.25 0.48 0.84
C ARG A 464 -8.96 1.23 0.55
N ARG A 465 -8.84 2.46 1.04
CA ARG A 465 -7.65 3.30 0.77
C ARG A 465 -6.41 2.87 1.54
N ALA A 466 -6.59 2.43 2.78
CA ALA A 466 -5.48 1.98 3.62
C ALA A 466 -4.96 0.58 3.24
N ALA A 467 -5.74 -0.20 2.49
CA ALA A 467 -5.51 -1.64 2.26
C ALA A 467 -4.09 -1.95 1.76
N GLY A 468 -3.57 -1.21 0.77
CA GLY A 468 -2.22 -1.40 0.23
C GLY A 468 -1.08 -0.90 1.15
N SER A 469 -1.37 0.03 2.06
CA SER A 469 -0.36 0.67 2.92
C SER A 469 -0.16 -0.06 4.25
N ILE A 470 -1.18 -0.74 4.76
CA ILE A 470 -1.12 -1.47 6.04
C ILE A 470 0.01 -2.52 6.05
N PRO A 471 0.18 -3.39 5.03
CA PRO A 471 1.20 -4.44 5.03
C PRO A 471 2.65 -3.93 5.09
N ALA A 472 2.89 -2.68 4.66
CA ALA A 472 4.23 -2.11 4.56
C ALA A 472 5.00 -2.16 5.90
N ILE A 473 4.31 -2.07 7.05
CA ILE A 473 4.94 -2.17 8.37
C ILE A 473 5.68 -3.50 8.59
N MET A 474 5.22 -4.58 7.95
CA MET A 474 5.83 -5.91 8.09
C MET A 474 7.21 -5.97 7.42
N ALA A 475 7.50 -5.05 6.47
CA ALA A 475 8.78 -4.97 5.80
C ALA A 475 9.95 -4.66 6.75
N ARG A 476 9.65 -4.15 7.96
CA ARG A 476 10.66 -3.92 8.99
C ARG A 476 11.32 -5.20 9.48
N TRP A 477 10.63 -6.34 9.42
CA TRP A 477 11.20 -7.64 9.75
C TRP A 477 11.36 -8.55 8.54
N ASP A 478 10.44 -8.48 7.56
CA ASP A 478 10.52 -9.27 6.33
C ASP A 478 10.07 -8.46 5.10
N ALA A 479 11.03 -7.93 4.35
CA ALA A 479 10.78 -7.08 3.19
C ALA A 479 10.12 -7.79 2.00
N ARG A 480 10.02 -9.12 2.00
CA ARG A 480 9.31 -9.87 0.96
C ARG A 480 7.83 -9.53 0.89
N VAL A 481 7.23 -9.02 1.96
CA VAL A 481 5.85 -8.51 1.95
C VAL A 481 5.63 -7.42 0.88
N LEU A 482 6.66 -6.61 0.58
CA LEU A 482 6.58 -5.57 -0.44
C LEU A 482 6.69 -6.12 -1.86
N GLN A 483 7.20 -7.35 -2.02
CA GLN A 483 7.20 -8.05 -3.30
C GLN A 483 5.85 -8.74 -3.51
N ASP A 484 5.25 -9.28 -2.45
CA ASP A 484 3.90 -9.85 -2.51
C ASP A 484 2.89 -8.81 -2.98
N ASN A 485 3.02 -7.58 -2.45
CA ASN A 485 2.12 -6.46 -2.70
C ASN A 485 0.63 -6.84 -2.54
N GLU A 486 0.35 -7.73 -1.59
CA GLU A 486 -0.99 -8.13 -1.22
C GLU A 486 -1.59 -7.10 -0.28
N PRO A 487 -2.81 -6.59 -0.57
CA PRO A 487 -3.46 -5.65 0.32
C PRO A 487 -3.93 -6.35 1.60
N PHE A 488 -4.07 -5.61 2.70
CA PHE A 488 -4.57 -6.13 3.97
C PHE A 488 -6.04 -6.56 3.88
N THR A 489 -6.86 -5.77 3.18
CA THR A 489 -8.24 -6.14 2.81
C THR A 489 -8.40 -6.23 1.30
N ALA A 490 -9.32 -7.06 0.84
CA ALA A 490 -9.72 -7.16 -0.56
C ALA A 490 -11.25 -7.19 -0.68
N LEU A 491 -11.76 -6.79 -1.84
CA LEU A 491 -13.19 -6.65 -2.08
C LEU A 491 -13.81 -7.96 -2.59
N TYR A 492 -15.00 -8.28 -2.07
CA TYR A 492 -15.91 -9.27 -2.64
C TYR A 492 -17.35 -8.74 -2.54
N GLY A 493 -18.09 -8.75 -3.65
CA GLY A 493 -19.45 -8.20 -3.69
C GLY A 493 -19.53 -6.74 -3.22
N GLY A 494 -18.47 -5.95 -3.42
CA GLY A 494 -18.40 -4.57 -2.94
C GLY A 494 -18.07 -4.39 -1.46
N ALA A 495 -17.91 -5.44 -0.65
CA ALA A 495 -17.55 -5.30 0.76
C ALA A 495 -16.07 -5.68 1.03
N SER A 496 -15.46 -5.06 2.04
CA SER A 496 -14.07 -5.35 2.47
C SER A 496 -13.96 -6.60 3.35
N TYR A 497 -13.05 -7.50 2.97
CA TYR A 497 -12.69 -8.72 3.72
C TYR A 497 -11.19 -8.78 4.00
N ILE A 498 -10.78 -9.47 5.06
CA ILE A 498 -9.35 -9.67 5.35
C ILE A 498 -8.76 -10.63 4.31
N ASN A 499 -7.63 -10.24 3.72
CA ASN A 499 -6.88 -11.06 2.79
C ASN A 499 -5.99 -12.05 3.55
N ASN A 500 -6.35 -13.34 3.54
CA ASN A 500 -5.56 -14.37 4.21
C ASN A 500 -4.23 -14.64 3.49
N ASP A 501 -4.17 -14.48 2.16
CA ASP A 501 -2.96 -14.76 1.39
C ASP A 501 -1.77 -13.90 1.84
N LEU A 502 -2.03 -12.66 2.28
CA LEU A 502 -1.02 -11.78 2.88
C LEU A 502 -0.25 -12.48 4.01
N PHE A 503 -0.96 -13.15 4.92
CA PHE A 503 -0.36 -13.82 6.06
C PHE A 503 0.15 -15.22 5.70
N LEU A 504 -0.64 -15.98 4.94
CA LEU A 504 -0.32 -17.35 4.53
C LEU A 504 0.96 -17.40 3.69
N ALA A 505 1.20 -16.40 2.83
CA ALA A 505 2.45 -16.27 2.08
C ALA A 505 3.68 -16.14 3.00
N ARG A 506 3.56 -15.37 4.09
CA ARG A 506 4.64 -15.22 5.08
C ARG A 506 4.86 -16.50 5.87
N LEU A 507 3.80 -17.19 6.29
CA LEU A 507 3.91 -18.49 6.96
C LEU A 507 4.57 -19.55 6.08
N ALA A 508 4.19 -19.62 4.80
CA ALA A 508 4.79 -20.54 3.82
C ALA A 508 6.28 -20.26 3.58
N ASP A 509 6.65 -18.97 3.55
CA ASP A 509 8.02 -18.48 3.47
C ASP A 509 8.83 -18.83 4.73
N TRP A 510 8.21 -18.76 5.90
CA TRP A 510 8.83 -19.10 7.18
C TRP A 510 8.80 -20.59 7.53
N GLY A 511 8.06 -21.41 6.77
CA GLY A 511 7.90 -22.84 7.06
C GLY A 511 7.01 -23.14 8.28
N VAL A 512 6.14 -22.21 8.63
CA VAL A 512 5.15 -22.31 9.72
C VAL A 512 3.83 -22.83 9.16
N SER A 513 3.13 -23.69 9.91
CA SER A 513 1.81 -24.18 9.51
C SER A 513 0.71 -23.12 9.68
N ALA A 514 -0.33 -23.20 8.84
CA ALA A 514 -1.50 -22.32 8.90
C ALA A 514 -2.38 -22.55 10.14
N GLY A 515 -2.30 -23.73 10.80
CA GLY A 515 -3.19 -24.08 11.91
C GLY A 515 -3.11 -23.15 13.12
N ASN A 516 -1.95 -22.54 13.38
CA ASN A 516 -1.83 -21.54 14.45
C ASN A 516 -2.49 -20.21 14.06
N TYR A 517 -2.49 -19.87 12.77
CA TYR A 517 -3.08 -18.63 12.27
C TYR A 517 -4.61 -18.71 12.20
N SER A 518 -5.18 -19.84 11.76
CA SER A 518 -6.63 -20.03 11.77
C SER A 518 -7.23 -19.95 13.18
N GLY A 519 -6.58 -20.56 14.18
CA GLY A 519 -7.02 -20.45 15.58
C GLY A 519 -6.92 -19.04 16.19
N GLU A 520 -6.10 -18.17 15.59
CA GLU A 520 -5.85 -16.80 16.05
C GLU A 520 -6.82 -15.80 15.40
N VAL A 521 -6.96 -15.85 14.07
CA VAL A 521 -7.84 -14.94 13.30
C VAL A 521 -9.31 -15.33 13.38
N GLY A 522 -9.60 -16.61 13.62
CA GLY A 522 -10.93 -17.18 13.45
C GLY A 522 -11.19 -17.56 11.99
N GLY A 523 -12.03 -18.57 11.77
CA GLY A 523 -12.33 -19.10 10.44
C GLY A 523 -11.43 -20.27 10.00
N ALA A 524 -11.58 -20.68 8.74
CA ALA A 524 -10.80 -21.74 8.11
C ALA A 524 -9.66 -21.15 7.25
N THR A 525 -8.60 -21.92 6.96
CA THR A 525 -7.48 -21.45 6.14
C THR A 525 -6.81 -22.60 5.39
N PRO A 526 -6.36 -22.37 4.14
CA PRO A 526 -5.73 -23.40 3.36
C PRO A 526 -4.58 -24.13 4.05
N PRO A 527 -4.48 -25.47 3.90
CA PRO A 527 -3.54 -26.26 4.67
C PRO A 527 -2.10 -25.94 4.27
N LEU A 528 -1.40 -25.18 5.10
CA LEU A 528 0.05 -25.08 5.05
C LEU A 528 0.69 -26.06 6.05
N ARG A 529 1.51 -26.97 5.54
CA ARG A 529 2.28 -27.92 6.35
C ARG A 529 3.57 -27.31 6.88
N TRP A 530 4.01 -27.77 8.05
CA TRP A 530 5.31 -27.41 8.61
C TRP A 530 6.45 -27.74 7.65
N ARG A 531 7.44 -26.83 7.56
CA ARG A 531 8.69 -27.03 6.80
C ARG A 531 9.88 -26.73 7.72
N PRO A 532 10.33 -27.68 8.56
CA PRO A 532 11.29 -27.42 9.64
C PRO A 532 12.60 -26.75 9.18
N LEU A 533 13.13 -27.14 8.02
CA LEU A 533 14.35 -26.52 7.47
C LEU A 533 14.16 -25.03 7.13
N ARG A 534 12.96 -24.64 6.65
CA ARG A 534 12.63 -23.22 6.40
C ARG A 534 12.41 -22.47 7.70
N LEU A 535 11.82 -23.11 8.70
CA LEU A 535 11.63 -22.56 10.04
C LEU A 535 12.96 -22.18 10.67
N LEU A 536 13.93 -23.11 10.66
CA LEU A 536 15.29 -22.86 11.17
C LEU A 536 15.97 -21.68 10.45
N ARG A 537 15.83 -21.60 9.12
CA ARG A 537 16.34 -20.47 8.33
C ARG A 537 15.64 -19.13 8.63
N SER A 538 14.45 -19.19 9.21
CA SER A 538 13.63 -18.00 9.52
C SER A 538 13.78 -17.51 10.96
N LEU A 539 14.56 -18.20 11.81
CA LEU A 539 14.86 -17.75 13.18
C LEU A 539 15.38 -16.31 13.26
N PRO A 540 16.28 -15.84 12.36
CA PRO A 540 16.71 -14.43 12.37
C PRO A 540 15.57 -13.45 12.09
N VAL A 541 14.58 -13.85 11.28
CA VAL A 541 13.38 -13.04 10.99
C VAL A 541 12.52 -12.93 12.23
N PHE A 542 12.28 -14.02 12.96
CA PHE A 542 11.51 -13.99 14.21
C PHE A 542 12.19 -13.16 15.29
N TRP A 543 13.52 -13.28 15.44
CA TRP A 543 14.27 -12.44 16.38
C TRP A 543 14.18 -10.95 16.01
N ARG A 544 14.29 -10.63 14.72
CA ARG A 544 14.09 -9.25 14.24
C ARG A 544 12.66 -8.78 14.49
N MET A 545 11.65 -9.59 14.17
CA MET A 545 10.23 -9.31 14.41
C MET A 545 9.97 -9.03 15.88
N LEU A 546 10.49 -9.88 16.77
CA LEU A 546 10.43 -9.71 18.23
C LEU A 546 10.96 -8.35 18.67
N ARG A 547 12.20 -8.03 18.27
CA ARG A 547 12.87 -6.78 18.67
C ARG A 547 12.19 -5.54 18.09
N VAL A 548 11.80 -5.60 16.82
CA VAL A 548 11.20 -4.45 16.12
C VAL A 548 9.79 -4.18 16.63
N ALA A 549 8.94 -5.20 16.75
CA ALA A 549 7.57 -5.04 17.22
C ALA A 549 7.53 -4.46 18.65
N ARG A 550 8.38 -4.99 19.54
CA ARG A 550 8.48 -4.54 20.93
C ARG A 550 8.96 -3.10 21.06
N THR A 551 10.00 -2.69 20.32
CA THR A 551 10.51 -1.30 20.38
C THR A 551 9.53 -0.26 19.84
N ARG A 552 8.48 -0.69 19.13
CA ARG A 552 7.43 0.21 18.59
C ARG A 552 6.28 0.45 19.55
N LEU A 553 6.05 -0.41 20.54
CA LEU A 553 4.93 -0.25 21.47
C LEU A 553 4.93 1.12 22.17
N PRO A 554 6.07 1.64 22.68
CA PRO A 554 6.08 2.98 23.28
C PRO A 554 5.87 4.12 22.28
N ALA A 555 6.10 3.88 20.98
CA ALA A 555 5.88 4.90 19.94
C ALA A 555 4.39 5.09 19.61
N LEU A 556 3.52 4.15 19.98
CA LEU A 556 2.07 4.24 19.76
C LEU A 556 1.46 5.45 20.47
N GLU A 557 1.93 5.80 21.67
CA GLU A 557 1.40 6.95 22.41
C GLU A 557 1.68 8.26 21.67
N ARG A 558 2.88 8.41 21.11
CA ARG A 558 3.23 9.60 20.32
C ARG A 558 2.37 9.71 19.06
N GLY A 559 2.18 8.61 18.33
CA GLY A 559 1.30 8.58 17.15
C GLY A 559 -0.16 8.91 17.48
N LEU A 560 -0.70 8.37 18.59
CA LEU A 560 -2.04 8.70 19.07
C LEU A 560 -2.18 10.19 19.36
N ARG A 561 -1.27 10.76 20.16
CA ARG A 561 -1.28 12.19 20.52
C ARG A 561 -1.14 13.10 19.30
N ARG A 562 -0.37 12.69 18.29
CA ARG A 562 -0.22 13.44 17.04
C ARG A 562 -1.53 13.48 16.28
N HIS A 563 -2.11 12.33 15.96
CA HIS A 563 -3.36 12.27 15.21
C HIS A 563 -4.52 12.95 15.95
N ASP A 564 -4.53 12.82 17.28
CA ASP A 564 -5.51 13.51 18.11
C ASP A 564 -5.41 15.04 18.03
N ARG A 565 -4.18 15.58 18.05
CA ARG A 565 -3.93 17.01 17.84
C ARG A 565 -4.35 17.44 16.44
N GLU A 566 -3.97 16.67 15.41
CA GLU A 566 -4.35 16.95 14.02
C GLU A 566 -5.87 17.00 13.85
N LEU A 567 -6.61 16.09 14.48
CA LEU A 567 -8.08 16.12 14.48
C LEU A 567 -8.60 17.40 15.13
N GLY A 568 -8.06 17.77 16.28
CA GLY A 568 -8.42 19.03 16.96
C GLY A 568 -8.16 20.27 16.10
N GLU A 569 -7.04 20.30 15.39
CA GLU A 569 -6.70 21.40 14.47
C GLU A 569 -7.60 21.45 13.22
N LEU A 570 -8.05 20.30 12.71
CA LEU A 570 -9.01 20.23 11.61
C LEU A 570 -10.39 20.74 12.06
N VAL A 571 -10.83 20.32 13.24
CA VAL A 571 -12.09 20.79 13.84
C VAL A 571 -12.04 22.29 14.08
N ALA A 572 -10.95 22.82 14.63
CA ALA A 572 -10.78 24.25 14.87
C ALA A 572 -10.79 25.09 13.57
N ARG A 573 -10.41 24.49 12.44
CA ARG A 573 -10.43 25.12 11.11
C ARG A 573 -11.76 24.94 10.37
N GLY A 574 -12.74 24.25 10.97
CA GLY A 574 -14.03 23.99 10.34
C GLY A 574 -13.94 23.01 9.16
N ALA A 575 -13.14 21.95 9.32
CA ALA A 575 -12.96 20.95 8.27
C ALA A 575 -14.28 20.29 7.83
N ASP A 576 -14.42 20.04 6.53
CA ASP A 576 -15.57 19.33 5.97
C ASP A 576 -15.47 17.80 6.16
N GLY A 577 -16.53 17.08 5.83
CA GLY A 577 -16.55 15.62 5.96
C GLY A 577 -15.49 14.89 5.12
N GLN A 578 -15.11 15.45 3.96
CA GLN A 578 -14.08 14.86 3.10
C GLN A 578 -12.69 14.97 3.73
N GLN A 579 -12.34 16.14 4.27
CA GLN A 579 -11.09 16.36 4.99
C GLN A 579 -10.96 15.46 6.22
N LEU A 580 -12.07 15.25 6.95
CA LEU A 580 -12.12 14.31 8.07
C LEU A 580 -11.98 12.85 7.61
N ALA A 581 -12.57 12.47 6.47
CA ALA A 581 -12.42 11.13 5.89
C ALA A 581 -10.98 10.84 5.42
N ASP A 582 -10.30 11.83 4.84
CA ASP A 582 -8.91 11.71 4.42
C ASP A 582 -7.96 11.65 5.62
N TRP A 583 -8.20 12.45 6.66
CA TRP A 583 -7.51 12.29 7.94
C TRP A 583 -7.76 10.92 8.56
N PHE A 584 -9.00 10.45 8.57
CA PHE A 584 -9.37 9.15 9.13
C PHE A 584 -8.69 8.01 8.39
N THR A 585 -8.50 8.11 7.07
CA THR A 585 -7.73 7.15 6.29
C THR A 585 -6.27 7.03 6.77
N ARG A 586 -5.59 8.17 7.00
CA ARG A 586 -4.22 8.17 7.57
C ARG A 586 -4.21 7.58 8.98
N PHE A 587 -5.19 7.96 9.80
CA PHE A 587 -5.33 7.41 11.15
C PHE A 587 -5.58 5.90 11.12
N TYR A 588 -6.39 5.40 10.20
CA TYR A 588 -6.70 3.98 10.03
C TYR A 588 -5.46 3.16 9.64
N VAL A 589 -4.58 3.68 8.77
CA VAL A 589 -3.27 3.06 8.51
C VAL A 589 -2.47 2.92 9.81
N PHE A 590 -2.38 4.00 10.60
CA PHE A 590 -1.71 3.97 11.91
C PHE A 590 -2.33 2.94 12.87
N VAL A 591 -3.66 2.90 12.98
CA VAL A 591 -4.41 1.95 13.82
C VAL A 591 -4.03 0.51 13.51
N VAL A 592 -4.15 0.11 12.25
CA VAL A 592 -3.95 -1.30 11.87
C VAL A 592 -2.48 -1.68 11.93
N GLN A 593 -1.55 -0.79 11.52
CA GLN A 593 -0.12 -1.04 11.66
C GLN A 593 0.32 -1.16 13.13
N GLY A 594 -0.27 -0.37 14.03
CA GLY A 594 -0.07 -0.48 15.48
C GLY A 594 -0.53 -1.84 16.01
N ASN A 595 -1.72 -2.28 15.61
CA ASN A 595 -2.25 -3.60 15.95
C ASN A 595 -1.40 -4.76 15.43
N LEU A 596 -0.82 -4.66 14.22
CA LEU A 596 0.13 -5.67 13.71
C LEU A 596 1.39 -5.79 14.59
N CYS A 597 1.90 -4.68 15.13
CA CYS A 597 3.04 -4.70 16.06
C CYS A 597 2.67 -5.30 17.43
N ILE A 598 1.47 -5.00 17.93
CA ILE A 598 0.94 -5.58 19.18
C ILE A 598 0.74 -7.09 19.00
N ALA A 599 0.11 -7.52 17.91
CA ALA A 599 -0.11 -8.92 17.59
C ALA A 599 1.21 -9.70 17.47
N ALA A 600 2.21 -9.15 16.78
CA ALA A 600 3.54 -9.74 16.71
C ALA A 600 4.21 -9.86 18.09
N SER A 601 4.02 -8.88 18.98
CA SER A 601 4.54 -8.92 20.36
C SER A 601 3.84 -9.98 21.21
N LEU A 602 2.52 -10.15 21.04
CA LEU A 602 1.71 -11.17 21.71
C LEU A 602 2.04 -12.59 21.24
N ALA A 603 2.18 -12.80 19.93
CA ALA A 603 2.49 -14.11 19.35
C ALA A 603 3.83 -14.67 19.87
N ASN A 604 4.81 -13.80 20.13
CA ASN A 604 6.13 -14.20 20.62
C ASN A 604 6.34 -13.94 22.12
N SER A 605 5.26 -13.89 22.89
CA SER A 605 5.34 -13.56 24.32
C SER A 605 5.57 -14.77 25.23
N GLY A 606 5.30 -15.99 24.77
CA GLY A 606 5.57 -17.22 25.54
C GLY A 606 4.77 -17.36 26.84
N GLY A 607 3.57 -16.77 26.93
CA GLY A 607 2.70 -16.86 28.11
C GLY A 607 2.87 -15.70 29.09
N ALA A 608 2.24 -15.79 30.27
CA ALA A 608 2.12 -14.70 31.26
C ALA A 608 2.87 -14.98 32.58
N LEU A 609 4.07 -15.55 32.51
CA LEU A 609 4.90 -15.89 33.67
C LEU A 609 5.19 -14.67 34.57
N TRP A 610 5.38 -13.50 33.98
CA TRP A 610 5.74 -12.27 34.70
C TRP A 610 4.53 -11.44 35.14
N GLY A 611 3.35 -12.06 35.22
CA GLY A 611 2.14 -11.46 35.75
C GLY A 611 1.14 -11.02 34.68
N ARG A 612 -0.04 -10.64 35.18
CA ARG A 612 -1.19 -10.12 34.43
C ARG A 612 -1.60 -8.80 35.08
N PRO A 613 -0.99 -7.67 34.68
CA PRO A 613 -1.32 -6.39 35.28
C PRO A 613 -2.79 -6.03 35.00
N PRO A 614 -3.40 -5.18 35.85
CA PRO A 614 -4.76 -4.72 35.60
C PRO A 614 -4.83 -3.95 34.29
N THR A 615 -5.99 -4.05 33.65
CA THR A 615 -6.24 -3.43 32.36
C THR A 615 -7.37 -2.41 32.48
N VAL A 616 -7.55 -1.62 31.43
CA VAL A 616 -8.61 -0.59 31.36
C VAL A 616 -10.02 -1.18 31.45
N TYR A 617 -10.18 -2.49 31.24
CA TYR A 617 -11.45 -3.21 31.41
C TYR A 617 -11.80 -3.52 32.87
N GLY A 618 -10.88 -3.28 33.82
CA GLY A 618 -11.17 -3.43 35.25
C GLY A 618 -12.06 -2.33 35.85
N GLN A 619 -12.33 -1.24 35.12
CA GLN A 619 -13.11 -0.07 35.57
C GLN A 619 -13.99 0.44 34.42
N LEU A 620 -15.17 -0.15 34.24
CA LEU A 620 -16.07 0.14 33.11
C LEU A 620 -17.26 1.05 33.45
N ASP A 621 -17.43 1.44 34.71
CA ASP A 621 -18.66 2.08 35.21
C ASP A 621 -18.92 3.49 34.61
N ASP A 622 -17.92 4.10 33.97
CA ASP A 622 -18.03 5.39 33.26
C ASP A 622 -17.21 5.39 31.94
N SER A 623 -17.78 4.81 30.89
CA SER A 623 -17.12 4.68 29.57
C SER A 623 -18.11 4.88 28.41
N PRO A 624 -18.59 6.13 28.18
CA PRO A 624 -19.60 6.42 27.15
C PRO A 624 -19.10 6.17 25.71
N HIS A 625 -17.79 6.05 25.52
CA HIS A 625 -17.17 5.67 24.25
C HIS A 625 -17.22 4.18 23.95
N ARG A 626 -17.60 3.34 24.92
CA ARG A 626 -17.67 1.88 24.76
C ARG A 626 -19.05 1.44 24.30
N LEU A 627 -19.16 1.16 23.02
CA LEU A 627 -20.42 0.84 22.33
C LEU A 627 -20.25 -0.43 21.48
N PRO A 628 -21.32 -1.17 21.16
CA PRO A 628 -21.31 -2.15 20.08
C PRO A 628 -20.71 -1.51 18.82
N TRP A 629 -19.81 -2.21 18.13
CA TRP A 629 -19.15 -1.69 16.93
C TRP A 629 -18.49 -0.31 17.12
N GLU A 630 -17.92 -0.06 18.30
CA GLU A 630 -17.24 1.19 18.66
C GLU A 630 -16.12 1.62 17.69
N THR A 631 -15.59 0.69 16.88
CA THR A 631 -14.60 0.93 15.83
C THR A 631 -15.18 1.69 14.64
N ASP A 632 -16.51 1.70 14.48
CA ASP A 632 -17.21 2.47 13.46
C ASP A 632 -17.64 3.83 14.04
N PRO A 633 -17.08 4.96 13.54
CA PRO A 633 -17.52 6.28 13.96
C PRO A 633 -18.98 6.56 13.60
N GLY A 634 -19.57 5.88 12.61
CA GLY A 634 -20.97 6.02 12.22
C GLY A 634 -21.98 5.41 13.20
N THR A 635 -21.52 4.56 14.13
CA THR A 635 -22.38 4.03 15.20
C THR A 635 -22.96 5.17 16.03
N ALA A 636 -24.26 5.12 16.34
CA ALA A 636 -24.93 6.13 17.17
C ALA A 636 -24.29 6.22 18.57
N ARG A 637 -23.97 7.44 19.02
CA ARG A 637 -23.25 7.69 20.28
C ARG A 637 -24.04 8.62 21.21
N PRO A 638 -23.81 8.54 22.53
CA PRO A 638 -24.36 9.52 23.47
C PRO A 638 -23.85 10.94 23.18
N ALA A 639 -24.40 11.93 23.88
CA ALA A 639 -23.95 13.31 23.76
C ALA A 639 -22.44 13.44 24.03
N HIS A 640 -21.83 14.46 23.43
CA HIS A 640 -20.40 14.70 23.55
C HIS A 640 -19.95 14.77 25.01
N ALA A 641 -18.92 14.01 25.34
CA ALA A 641 -18.21 14.03 26.60
C ALA A 641 -16.72 14.27 26.34
N ASP A 642 -16.05 15.01 27.23
CA ASP A 642 -14.60 15.19 27.13
C ASP A 642 -13.87 13.92 27.58
N LEU A 643 -13.17 13.29 26.64
CA LEU A 643 -12.52 11.99 26.81
C LEU A 643 -11.04 12.09 26.42
N PRO A 644 -10.18 12.63 27.31
CA PRO A 644 -8.76 12.76 27.03
C PRO A 644 -8.10 11.39 26.85
N LEU A 645 -7.03 11.35 26.05
CA LEU A 645 -6.23 10.14 25.88
C LEU A 645 -5.59 9.68 27.19
N GLN A 646 -5.60 8.38 27.44
CA GLN A 646 -4.88 7.76 28.54
C GLN A 646 -3.38 7.63 28.22
N ALA A 647 -2.54 7.92 29.20
CA ALA A 647 -1.08 7.78 29.08
C ALA A 647 -0.66 6.30 28.97
N PHE A 648 0.49 6.04 28.33
CA PHE A 648 1.01 4.67 28.20
C PHE A 648 1.23 4.02 29.59
N PRO A 649 0.91 2.73 29.76
CA PRO A 649 1.05 2.06 31.06
C PRO A 649 2.47 2.13 31.62
N ARG A 650 2.60 2.53 32.90
CA ARG A 650 3.89 2.62 33.57
C ARG A 650 4.33 1.24 34.06
N TRP A 651 5.36 0.69 33.44
CA TRP A 651 5.90 -0.61 33.82
C TRP A 651 6.99 -0.50 34.89
N PRO A 652 6.99 -1.38 35.90
CA PRO A 652 8.10 -1.50 36.85
C PRO A 652 9.45 -1.73 36.16
N TRP A 653 10.54 -1.30 36.79
CA TRP A 653 11.89 -1.47 36.22
C TRP A 653 12.21 -2.92 35.79
N PRO A 654 11.90 -3.98 36.58
CA PRO A 654 12.16 -5.35 36.15
C PRO A 654 11.44 -5.72 34.84
N VAL A 655 10.19 -5.27 34.69
CA VAL A 655 9.36 -5.52 33.50
C VAL A 655 9.91 -4.79 32.29
N ARG A 656 10.39 -3.55 32.46
CA ARG A 656 11.06 -2.78 31.39
C ARG A 656 12.35 -3.47 30.93
N LEU A 657 13.13 -4.02 31.87
CA LEU A 657 14.33 -4.79 31.54
C LEU A 657 13.97 -6.07 30.76
N LEU A 658 12.99 -6.84 31.23
CA LEU A 658 12.49 -8.05 30.55
C LEU A 658 11.98 -7.75 29.13
N HIS A 659 11.23 -6.65 28.97
CA HIS A 659 10.81 -6.17 27.66
C HIS A 659 11.99 -5.87 26.74
N ALA A 660 12.98 -5.10 27.23
CA ALA A 660 14.16 -4.70 26.48
C ALA A 660 15.04 -5.92 26.08
N LEU A 661 15.14 -6.91 26.96
CA LEU A 661 15.89 -8.15 26.72
C LEU A 661 15.16 -9.15 25.82
N GLY A 662 13.90 -8.90 25.45
CA GLY A 662 13.16 -9.84 24.62
C GLY A 662 12.65 -11.08 25.37
N ALA A 663 12.53 -11.01 26.70
CA ALA A 663 12.18 -12.18 27.53
C ALA A 663 10.79 -12.78 27.17
N PRO A 664 10.62 -14.11 27.29
CA PRO A 664 9.32 -14.76 27.27
C PRO A 664 8.57 -14.49 28.59
N GLY A 665 7.30 -14.90 28.67
CA GLY A 665 6.45 -14.72 29.86
C GLY A 665 5.77 -13.36 29.97
N MET A 666 5.90 -12.49 28.95
CA MET A 666 5.46 -11.08 28.99
C MET A 666 4.03 -10.84 28.48
N ARG A 667 3.26 -11.90 28.21
CA ARG A 667 1.96 -11.81 27.53
C ARG A 667 0.96 -10.90 28.24
N GLY A 668 0.86 -10.97 29.57
CA GLY A 668 -0.06 -10.14 30.34
C GLY A 668 0.19 -8.65 30.16
N TRP A 669 1.46 -8.23 30.09
CA TRP A 669 1.85 -6.84 29.87
C TRP A 669 1.56 -6.35 28.44
N TYR A 670 1.69 -7.22 27.44
CA TYR A 670 1.30 -6.87 26.06
C TYR A 670 -0.21 -6.85 25.86
N LEU A 671 -0.98 -7.64 26.62
CA LEU A 671 -2.44 -7.53 26.67
C LEU A 671 -2.86 -6.17 27.24
N GLN A 672 -2.23 -5.71 28.33
CA GLN A 672 -2.46 -4.36 28.86
C GLN A 672 -2.21 -3.27 27.81
N VAL A 673 -1.15 -3.38 27.00
CA VAL A 673 -0.87 -2.42 25.91
C VAL A 673 -1.92 -2.49 24.82
N ARG A 674 -2.35 -3.69 24.41
CA ARG A 674 -3.43 -3.86 23.43
C ARG A 674 -4.70 -3.13 23.86
N GLU A 675 -5.05 -3.28 25.13
CA GLU A 675 -6.30 -2.78 25.68
C GLU A 675 -6.26 -1.28 25.94
N TRP A 676 -5.11 -0.77 26.42
CA TRP A 676 -4.81 0.67 26.45
C TRP A 676 -4.89 1.30 25.06
N TYR A 677 -4.30 0.65 24.06
CA TYR A 677 -4.29 1.17 22.70
C TYR A 677 -5.71 1.27 22.16
N ARG A 678 -6.49 0.18 22.30
CA ARG A 678 -7.89 0.15 21.90
C ARG A 678 -8.74 1.22 22.58
N ASP A 679 -8.66 1.38 23.91
CA ASP A 679 -9.44 2.40 24.63
C ASP A 679 -9.17 3.80 24.07
N ASN A 680 -7.90 4.12 23.82
CA ASN A 680 -7.53 5.38 23.18
C ASN A 680 -8.06 5.53 21.76
N LEU A 681 -8.06 4.46 20.95
CA LEU A 681 -8.68 4.50 19.62
C LEU A 681 -10.17 4.83 19.71
N MET A 682 -10.89 4.23 20.65
CA MET A 682 -12.31 4.50 20.85
C MET A 682 -12.59 5.94 21.28
N ARG A 683 -11.73 6.53 22.12
CA ARG A 683 -11.80 7.97 22.46
C ARG A 683 -11.61 8.87 21.24
N VAL A 684 -10.72 8.49 20.31
CA VAL A 684 -10.51 9.23 19.06
C VAL A 684 -11.69 9.07 18.11
N PHE A 685 -12.23 7.85 17.97
CA PHE A 685 -13.43 7.60 17.14
C PHE A 685 -14.66 8.32 17.70
N PHE A 686 -14.81 8.38 19.02
CA PHE A 686 -15.85 9.16 19.69
C PHE A 686 -15.74 10.66 19.37
N ARG A 687 -14.53 11.22 19.43
CA ARG A 687 -14.30 12.62 19.02
C ARG A 687 -14.54 12.86 17.54
N LEU A 688 -14.12 11.95 16.66
CA LEU A 688 -14.38 12.03 15.23
C LEU A 688 -15.89 12.02 14.93
N HIS A 689 -16.67 11.19 15.63
CA HIS A 689 -18.12 11.15 15.49
C HIS A 689 -18.75 12.53 15.72
N HIS A 690 -18.36 13.19 16.81
CA HIS A 690 -18.88 14.52 17.14
C HIS A 690 -18.30 15.64 16.27
N ALA A 691 -17.07 15.46 15.77
CA ALA A 691 -16.41 16.40 14.86
C ALA A 691 -17.08 16.46 13.47
N MET A 692 -17.71 15.38 13.01
CA MET A 692 -18.33 15.33 11.69
C MET A 692 -19.41 16.42 11.53
N PRO A 693 -19.32 17.31 10.51
CA PRO A 693 -20.31 18.35 10.26
C PRO A 693 -21.71 17.78 10.05
N ALA A 694 -22.73 18.44 10.59
CA ALA A 694 -24.12 17.96 10.50
C ALA A 694 -24.58 17.74 9.04
N ALA A 695 -24.15 18.59 8.11
CA ALA A 695 -24.47 18.49 6.69
C ALA A 695 -23.90 17.21 6.03
N ASP A 696 -22.80 16.67 6.56
CA ASP A 696 -22.08 15.55 5.96
C ASP A 696 -22.35 14.21 6.69
N ARG A 697 -22.94 14.25 7.90
CA ARG A 697 -23.20 13.07 8.74
C ARG A 697 -24.05 12.02 8.03
N ASP A 698 -25.16 12.42 7.42
CA ASP A 698 -26.08 11.49 6.74
C ASP A 698 -25.40 10.80 5.55
N THR A 699 -24.37 11.42 4.96
CA THR A 699 -23.60 10.82 3.88
C THR A 699 -22.53 9.87 4.43
N TRP A 700 -21.68 10.34 5.35
CA TRP A 700 -20.52 9.57 5.80
C TRP A 700 -20.86 8.47 6.80
N PHE A 701 -21.88 8.67 7.65
CA PHE A 701 -22.32 7.70 8.64
C PHE A 701 -23.42 6.77 8.14
N ALA A 702 -23.97 7.02 6.94
CA ALA A 702 -24.84 6.04 6.30
C ALA A 702 -24.12 4.69 6.15
N PRO A 703 -24.84 3.56 6.31
CA PRO A 703 -24.32 2.25 5.96
C PRO A 703 -23.81 2.24 4.52
N HIS A 704 -22.68 1.57 4.29
CA HIS A 704 -22.20 1.31 2.95
C HIS A 704 -23.22 0.43 2.19
N PRO A 705 -23.52 0.73 0.90
CA PRO A 705 -24.57 0.04 0.15
C PRO A 705 -24.35 -1.47 0.01
N ASP A 706 -23.09 -1.89 -0.05
CA ASP A 706 -22.73 -3.30 -0.24
C ASP A 706 -22.44 -3.98 1.12
N PRO A 707 -23.32 -4.87 1.63
CA PRO A 707 -23.09 -5.63 2.86
C PRO A 707 -22.05 -6.74 2.69
N ARG A 708 -21.42 -7.15 3.80
CA ARG A 708 -20.71 -8.43 3.83
C ARG A 708 -21.70 -9.61 3.79
N GLU A 709 -21.90 -10.18 2.61
CA GLU A 709 -22.80 -11.33 2.40
C GLU A 709 -22.20 -12.69 2.81
N ARG A 710 -20.87 -12.82 2.73
CA ARG A 710 -20.15 -14.05 3.10
C ARG A 710 -19.65 -14.01 4.54
N GLY A 711 -20.01 -15.02 5.32
CA GLY A 711 -19.40 -15.32 6.62
C GLY A 711 -18.21 -16.26 6.47
N GLY A 712 -17.26 -16.22 7.42
CA GLY A 712 -16.21 -17.22 7.54
C GLY A 712 -15.07 -16.96 6.57
N SER A 713 -14.52 -18.04 6.01
CA SER A 713 -13.42 -17.99 5.06
C SER A 713 -13.84 -18.60 3.72
N PHE A 714 -13.39 -18.02 2.62
CA PHE A 714 -13.82 -18.39 1.27
C PHE A 714 -12.82 -17.92 0.20
N TRP A 715 -12.95 -18.39 -1.04
CA TRP A 715 -12.17 -17.91 -2.18
C TRP A 715 -12.86 -16.71 -2.85
N GLN A 716 -12.12 -15.65 -3.15
CA GLN A 716 -12.62 -14.40 -3.72
C GLN A 716 -13.29 -14.60 -5.10
N ASP A 717 -12.88 -15.60 -5.87
CA ASP A 717 -13.52 -15.99 -7.13
C ASP A 717 -14.92 -16.61 -6.97
N GLY A 718 -15.41 -16.74 -5.73
CA GLY A 718 -16.72 -17.32 -5.38
C GLY A 718 -16.72 -18.85 -5.29
N SER A 719 -15.59 -19.51 -5.52
CA SER A 719 -15.50 -20.95 -5.36
C SER A 719 -15.55 -21.37 -3.89
N GLU A 720 -16.24 -22.48 -3.61
CA GLU A 720 -16.36 -22.98 -2.24
C GLU A 720 -15.02 -23.54 -1.73
N GLY A 721 -14.62 -23.12 -0.54
CA GLY A 721 -13.54 -23.76 0.20
C GLY A 721 -14.05 -25.00 0.92
N VAL A 722 -13.31 -26.12 0.86
CA VAL A 722 -13.66 -27.38 1.54
C VAL A 722 -13.35 -27.33 3.05
N GLU A 723 -13.01 -26.16 3.58
CA GLU A 723 -12.33 -26.04 4.87
C GLU A 723 -13.27 -25.50 5.94
N GLU A 724 -13.43 -26.28 6.99
CA GLU A 724 -14.25 -25.91 8.15
C GLU A 724 -13.38 -25.26 9.24
N ALA A 725 -13.92 -24.22 9.87
CA ALA A 725 -13.30 -23.65 11.05
C ALA A 725 -13.31 -24.69 12.18
N ALA A 726 -12.24 -24.76 12.97
CA ALA A 726 -12.19 -25.64 14.14
C ALA A 726 -12.88 -24.98 15.34
N GLY A 727 -13.76 -25.72 16.03
CA GLY A 727 -14.32 -25.28 17.30
C GLY A 727 -13.28 -25.27 18.43
N PHE A 728 -13.46 -24.39 19.42
CA PHE A 728 -12.62 -24.37 20.62
C PHE A 728 -13.31 -23.72 21.82
N MET A 729 -12.95 -24.16 23.02
CA MET A 729 -13.38 -23.55 24.27
C MET A 729 -12.66 -22.21 24.53
N ILE A 730 -13.41 -21.19 24.94
CA ILE A 730 -12.87 -19.87 25.32
C ILE A 730 -12.59 -19.82 26.82
N TYR A 731 -13.56 -20.20 27.65
CA TYR A 731 -13.47 -20.28 29.10
C TYR A 731 -14.27 -21.49 29.62
N PRO A 732 -13.69 -22.30 30.54
CA PRO A 732 -14.31 -23.54 31.01
C PRO A 732 -15.55 -23.31 31.87
N GLY A 733 -16.38 -24.34 31.98
CA GLY A 733 -17.55 -24.36 32.84
C GLY A 733 -18.68 -25.23 32.31
N GLN A 734 -19.62 -25.55 33.22
CA GLN A 734 -20.81 -26.33 32.93
C GLN A 734 -22.06 -25.49 33.21
N THR A 735 -22.97 -25.42 32.25
CA THR A 735 -24.27 -24.77 32.45
C THR A 735 -25.35 -25.41 31.59
N GLN A 736 -26.60 -25.21 31.99
CA GLN A 736 -27.80 -25.65 31.29
C GLN A 736 -28.77 -24.47 31.16
N GLY A 737 -29.39 -24.34 30.00
CA GLY A 737 -30.38 -23.30 29.73
C GLY A 737 -30.86 -23.31 28.28
N VAL A 738 -31.80 -22.41 27.98
CA VAL A 738 -32.37 -22.29 26.63
C VAL A 738 -31.38 -21.62 25.68
N LEU A 739 -31.06 -22.27 24.57
CA LEU A 739 -30.17 -21.73 23.53
C LEU A 739 -30.81 -20.52 22.85
N GLY A 740 -30.06 -19.43 22.72
CA GLY A 740 -30.53 -18.14 22.20
C GLY A 740 -31.18 -17.23 23.23
N ARG A 741 -31.40 -17.70 24.48
CA ARG A 741 -31.93 -16.89 25.58
C ARG A 741 -31.03 -16.90 26.80
N ASP A 742 -30.87 -18.07 27.44
CA ASP A 742 -30.07 -18.22 28.66
C ASP A 742 -28.60 -18.50 28.30
N ILE A 743 -28.38 -19.25 27.22
CA ILE A 743 -27.07 -19.44 26.57
C ILE A 743 -27.11 -18.66 25.26
N LEU A 744 -26.36 -17.57 25.17
CA LEU A 744 -26.35 -16.73 23.95
C LEU A 744 -25.70 -17.49 22.80
N LEU A 745 -26.34 -17.45 21.64
CA LEU A 745 -25.78 -17.94 20.39
C LEU A 745 -25.56 -16.73 19.47
N GLU A 746 -24.29 -16.43 19.22
CA GLU A 746 -23.87 -15.30 18.39
C GLU A 746 -23.20 -15.82 17.11
N ASP A 747 -23.29 -15.08 16.01
CA ASP A 747 -22.54 -15.44 14.80
C ASP A 747 -21.05 -15.13 14.98
N THR A 748 -20.75 -13.97 15.56
CA THR A 748 -19.40 -13.50 15.91
C THR A 748 -19.44 -12.81 17.27
N LEU A 749 -18.31 -12.84 17.98
CA LEU A 749 -18.23 -12.20 19.29
C LEU A 749 -18.07 -10.68 19.15
N ASP A 750 -18.92 -9.90 19.83
CA ASP A 750 -18.86 -8.45 19.89
C ASP A 750 -18.53 -7.98 21.32
N PRO A 751 -17.33 -7.42 21.56
CA PRO A 751 -16.94 -6.91 22.88
C PRO A 751 -17.79 -5.74 23.38
N GLY A 752 -18.52 -5.02 22.51
CA GLY A 752 -19.45 -3.98 22.93
C GLY A 752 -20.72 -4.51 23.60
N ARG A 753 -20.95 -5.83 23.57
CA ARG A 753 -22.08 -6.51 24.23
C ARG A 753 -21.78 -6.94 25.67
N HIS A 754 -20.95 -6.16 26.39
CA HIS A 754 -20.51 -6.47 27.74
C HIS A 754 -21.67 -6.80 28.70
N ALA A 755 -22.71 -5.95 28.74
CA ALA A 755 -23.85 -6.15 29.63
C ALA A 755 -24.61 -7.44 29.30
N GLN A 756 -24.80 -7.75 28.02
CA GLN A 756 -25.46 -8.98 27.58
C GLN A 756 -24.64 -10.23 27.95
N TYR A 757 -23.32 -10.19 27.74
CA TYR A 757 -22.43 -11.30 28.11
C TYR A 757 -22.34 -11.52 29.62
N GLN A 758 -22.40 -10.43 30.40
CA GLN A 758 -22.45 -10.52 31.86
C GLN A 758 -23.75 -11.19 32.35
N ALA A 759 -24.89 -10.86 31.73
CA ALA A 759 -26.20 -11.41 32.07
C ALA A 759 -26.40 -12.87 31.64
N ALA A 760 -25.77 -13.30 30.54
CA ALA A 760 -25.89 -14.65 30.01
C ALA A 760 -25.34 -15.75 30.95
N ARG A 761 -25.88 -16.97 30.89
CA ARG A 761 -25.32 -18.13 31.61
C ARG A 761 -24.07 -18.67 30.92
N ALA A 762 -24.06 -18.65 29.60
CA ALA A 762 -22.91 -18.94 28.75
C ALA A 762 -23.03 -18.24 27.39
N VAL A 763 -21.94 -18.19 26.64
CA VAL A 763 -21.89 -17.59 25.29
C VAL A 763 -21.25 -18.57 24.31
N ILE A 764 -21.96 -18.85 23.22
CA ILE A 764 -21.50 -19.66 22.10
C ILE A 764 -21.43 -18.76 20.87
N ALA A 765 -20.30 -18.76 20.17
CA ALA A 765 -20.16 -18.07 18.90
C ALA A 765 -19.93 -19.05 17.75
N ARG A 766 -20.49 -18.79 16.57
CA ARG A 766 -20.20 -19.61 15.38
C ARG A 766 -18.79 -19.34 14.84
N MET A 767 -18.27 -18.16 15.09
CA MET A 767 -16.97 -17.74 14.58
C MET A 767 -16.29 -16.78 15.56
N GLY A 768 -14.96 -16.90 15.63
CA GLY A 768 -14.13 -15.96 16.38
C GLY A 768 -12.73 -16.50 16.61
N GLY A 769 -11.80 -15.59 16.88
CA GLY A 769 -10.40 -15.93 17.18
C GLY A 769 -10.18 -16.26 18.65
N ARG A 770 -9.20 -17.11 19.01
CA ARG A 770 -8.84 -17.35 20.42
C ARG A 770 -8.41 -16.07 21.13
N LEU A 771 -7.76 -15.16 20.39
CA LEU A 771 -7.26 -13.89 20.90
C LEU A 771 -8.16 -12.71 20.54
N SER A 772 -9.35 -12.99 20.01
CA SER A 772 -10.39 -11.99 19.81
C SER A 772 -10.65 -11.21 21.09
N HIS A 773 -11.16 -10.00 20.90
CA HIS A 773 -11.53 -9.16 22.02
C HIS A 773 -12.75 -9.72 22.75
N GLY A 774 -13.74 -10.21 22.01
CA GLY A 774 -14.88 -10.92 22.61
C GLY A 774 -14.44 -12.13 23.44
N ALA A 775 -13.50 -12.95 22.96
CA ALA A 775 -12.97 -14.05 23.75
C ALA A 775 -12.12 -13.60 24.95
N THR A 776 -11.51 -12.42 24.89
CA THR A 776 -10.79 -11.85 26.05
C THR A 776 -11.79 -11.41 27.11
N LEU A 777 -12.82 -10.67 26.71
CA LEU A 777 -13.89 -10.18 27.59
C LEU A 777 -14.60 -11.33 28.32
N LEU A 778 -14.93 -12.41 27.62
CA LEU A 778 -15.58 -13.58 28.23
C LEU A 778 -14.69 -14.27 29.28
N ARG A 779 -13.36 -14.26 29.11
CA ARG A 779 -12.42 -14.77 30.11
C ARG A 779 -12.32 -13.87 31.33
N GLU A 780 -12.40 -12.56 31.14
CA GLU A 780 -12.41 -11.58 32.24
C GLU A 780 -13.71 -11.69 33.06
N LEU A 781 -14.85 -11.82 32.37
CA LEU A 781 -16.15 -12.09 32.98
C LEU A 781 -16.25 -13.51 33.60
N ARG A 782 -15.26 -14.38 33.34
CA ARG A 782 -15.25 -15.80 33.74
C ARG A 782 -16.51 -16.54 33.31
N LYS A 783 -17.01 -16.23 32.11
CA LYS A 783 -18.25 -16.78 31.56
C LYS A 783 -17.98 -18.05 30.75
N PRO A 784 -18.62 -19.19 31.06
CA PRO A 784 -18.50 -20.40 30.25
C PRO A 784 -18.80 -20.08 28.78
N SER A 785 -17.88 -20.43 27.89
CA SER A 785 -17.98 -19.99 26.50
C SER A 785 -17.14 -20.79 25.53
N ALA A 786 -17.59 -20.88 24.28
CA ALA A 786 -16.92 -21.59 23.21
C ALA A 786 -17.24 -21.02 21.81
N VAL A 787 -16.34 -21.29 20.86
CA VAL A 787 -16.61 -21.13 19.43
C VAL A 787 -17.00 -22.49 18.87
N LEU A 788 -18.22 -22.59 18.35
CA LEU A 788 -18.82 -23.78 17.75
C LEU A 788 -19.34 -23.43 16.35
N PRO A 789 -18.54 -23.70 15.29
CA PRO A 789 -18.91 -23.35 13.91
C PRO A 789 -20.20 -24.00 13.43
N ARG A 790 -20.50 -25.19 13.94
CA ARG A 790 -21.75 -25.89 13.69
C ARG A 790 -22.52 -26.03 14.99
N VAL A 791 -23.58 -25.24 15.08
CA VAL A 791 -24.68 -25.44 16.04
C VAL A 791 -25.93 -25.65 15.20
N ASP A 792 -26.60 -26.78 15.42
CA ASP A 792 -27.85 -27.13 14.75
C ASP A 792 -28.89 -26.03 14.98
N ALA A 793 -29.42 -25.47 13.89
CA ALA A 793 -30.41 -24.40 13.94
C ALA A 793 -31.69 -24.83 14.67
N GLY A 794 -32.03 -26.13 14.63
CA GLY A 794 -33.18 -26.69 15.34
C GLY A 794 -33.05 -26.71 16.86
N TRP A 795 -31.88 -26.38 17.42
CA TRP A 795 -31.66 -26.34 18.88
C TRP A 795 -31.96 -24.95 19.47
N VAL A 796 -32.10 -23.92 18.64
CA VAL A 796 -32.42 -22.57 19.11
C VAL A 796 -33.82 -22.57 19.74
N GLY A 797 -33.93 -22.02 20.95
CA GLY A 797 -35.17 -22.05 21.74
C GLY A 797 -35.39 -23.35 22.52
N ARG A 798 -34.51 -24.35 22.39
CA ARG A 798 -34.54 -25.59 23.18
C ARG A 798 -33.54 -25.54 24.34
N GLU A 799 -33.74 -26.41 25.32
CA GLU A 799 -32.82 -26.56 26.43
C GLU A 799 -31.56 -27.33 26.00
N VAL A 800 -30.40 -26.75 26.29
CA VAL A 800 -29.10 -27.33 25.95
C VAL A 800 -28.17 -27.27 27.15
N ARG A 801 -27.19 -28.15 27.16
CA ARG A 801 -26.11 -28.20 28.16
C ARG A 801 -24.79 -27.89 27.47
N LEU A 802 -24.10 -26.87 27.97
CA LEU A 802 -22.71 -26.57 27.60
C LEU A 802 -21.80 -27.14 28.69
N CYS A 803 -20.85 -27.98 28.31
CA CYS A 803 -19.84 -28.56 29.21
C CYS A 803 -18.46 -28.42 28.58
N ASP A 804 -17.62 -27.53 29.12
CA ASP A 804 -16.23 -27.31 28.69
C ASP A 804 -16.05 -27.18 27.17
N GLY A 805 -17.02 -26.51 26.53
CA GLY A 805 -17.02 -26.23 25.11
C GLY A 805 -17.73 -27.27 24.23
N GLU A 806 -18.30 -28.32 24.82
CA GLU A 806 -19.20 -29.24 24.11
C GLU A 806 -20.66 -28.87 24.38
N LEU A 807 -21.46 -28.80 23.32
CA LEU A 807 -22.89 -28.50 23.39
C LEU A 807 -23.69 -29.79 23.15
N THR A 808 -24.56 -30.13 24.09
CA THR A 808 -25.50 -31.25 23.96
C THR A 808 -26.93 -30.77 24.15
N LEU A 809 -27.85 -31.34 23.37
CA LEU A 809 -29.28 -31.12 23.54
C LEU A 809 -29.76 -31.85 24.80
N VAL A 810 -30.56 -31.18 25.62
CA VAL A 810 -31.27 -31.81 26.74
C VAL A 810 -32.64 -32.23 26.19
N GLU A 811 -32.98 -33.51 26.33
CA GLU A 811 -34.27 -34.05 25.85
C GLU A 811 -35.48 -33.37 26.47
#